data_AF-A0A4U8Q4K0-F1
#
_entry.id   AF-A0A4U8Q4K0-F1
#
_cell.length_a   1.000
_cell.length_b   1.000
_cell.length_c   1.000
_cell.angle_alpha   90.00
_cell.angle_beta   90.00
_cell.angle_gamma   90.00
#
_symmetry.space_group_name_H-M   'P 1'
#
loop_
_entity.id
_entity.type
_entity.pdbx_description
1 polymer ?
#
loop_
_entity_poly.entity_id
_entity_poly.type
_entity_poly.pdbx_seq_one_letter_code
_entity_poly.pdbx_strand_id
1 'polypeptide(L)'
;MKKSKLAISLILSISLSTMAPADTVLAAGTPESVNIQKQKASASQIAENESETLANNNKDKISNNTTDKKNNLENNSGAEMNSETEVTNTSDESDISEENITTTEAPSMSTETPETDLPTSAETSAQTEPQTITEPQSDTISEPQSNKSGSLKKKSNRAGKKESETEKIPDLDYVLGRPMTQEELDQQHSMAPQLITLPSFGMPALNANGGTAPRARASFPSYYSSRDLGFVTGVRDQRPWDTCWAFSSLACGETSLLKKGLATSSLDLSERHLAYFFYNTANDPLKLTLNDRNLPISPNLNYLETGGNNLFTIFTLAKWVGAADESVAPYSNDPFKFPGGLNSDLAYSDKAHLQNAYIIPSASMDDMKSLILSQGAIAANLYIDPNNYFNYYNPNTASYCYVAKGAVNSQNHTVEIVGWDDNYKRTNFLSGKQPSRNGAWLAKNSWGSNWGDKGYFWISYEDAFISSGDGDATGVAFDFGLVDNYDHNYQYDGSSGNSYNMYSGTTSVSNVYTAMGNAKGADELLEAVSFAHYTPGVNYSIQIYKNLKDASNPTSGTKMLSKPQKGVSQYAGYQTISLDKPVTLSKGETFAIVIQLTPPGDSPLYIFMDRTYTNGSWVRFISTSNKNQSFIQKDSDKTWQDAHSMAGSKGDTVRIKAFTSDLKTVSPKNLSLKASKTSTYVGREISIDAAFSPKKSTVSSVTWKSSNSKVVKITSSGGKKATAAAVGYGSAKITATTSNGLSKSITIKVTRPNFEKVTARGYKSINLSWYKVYGAKGYAIYRSTSKNGTYKKIATIKNPGTTTYIDKGLTTGRTYYYQLRSYKVSGGKKVYSTRSYISSCKPAPQAPKLNELTLSGSSKAKVTWKSVSGASGYQVYRSNAKNGEYKRVRTTTGKTSTTYYNNLIDNGTYYYKVRAYRVVKGKKVYGAYSEVKSITK
;
A
#
# COMPACT_ATOMS: atom_id res chain seq x y z
N MET A 1 -64.00 17.57 31.65
CA MET A 1 -65.10 17.30 32.61
C MET A 1 -65.35 15.79 32.66
N LYS A 2 -65.63 15.21 33.85
CA LYS A 2 -66.33 13.91 34.14
C LYS A 2 -66.02 12.68 33.24
N LYS A 3 -65.73 11.47 33.74
CA LYS A 3 -65.73 10.91 35.12
C LYS A 3 -64.90 9.60 35.17
N SER A 4 -64.49 9.26 36.38
CA SER A 4 -63.74 8.08 36.84
C SER A 4 -64.32 6.68 36.56
N LYS A 5 -63.43 5.67 36.55
CA LYS A 5 -63.46 4.35 37.29
C LYS A 5 -62.62 3.29 36.53
N LEU A 6 -61.97 2.29 37.13
CA LEU A 6 -61.33 2.12 38.45
C LEU A 6 -60.44 0.85 38.41
N ALA A 7 -59.34 0.82 39.19
CA ALA A 7 -58.79 -0.36 39.90
C ALA A 7 -58.08 -1.57 39.19
N ILE A 8 -56.79 -1.72 39.55
CA ILE A 8 -56.08 -2.95 40.06
C ILE A 8 -55.30 -3.87 39.09
N SER A 9 -53.97 -3.66 39.10
CA SER A 9 -52.86 -4.59 39.44
C SER A 9 -52.80 -6.05 38.92
N LEU A 10 -51.69 -6.44 38.26
CA LEU A 10 -50.50 -7.01 38.93
C LEU A 10 -49.29 -7.08 37.96
N ILE A 11 -48.12 -7.46 38.47
CA ILE A 11 -46.77 -7.32 37.90
C ILE A 11 -46.30 -8.61 37.18
N LEU A 12 -45.50 -8.47 36.10
CA LEU A 12 -44.17 -9.10 35.88
C LEU A 12 -43.88 -9.63 34.44
N SER A 13 -42.80 -9.10 33.86
CA SER A 13 -41.85 -9.75 32.91
C SER A 13 -42.22 -10.05 31.44
N ILE A 14 -41.11 -10.22 30.67
CA ILE A 14 -40.96 -10.67 29.27
C ILE A 14 -41.13 -9.57 28.20
N SER A 15 -39.99 -9.04 27.74
CA SER A 15 -39.87 -8.26 26.51
C SER A 15 -38.97 -8.96 25.49
N LEU A 16 -39.53 -9.32 24.32
CA LEU A 16 -38.75 -9.60 23.12
C LEU A 16 -39.60 -9.41 21.84
N SER A 17 -38.97 -8.88 20.79
CA SER A 17 -39.49 -8.69 19.42
C SER A 17 -40.58 -7.59 19.28
N THR A 18 -40.72 -6.84 18.18
CA THR A 18 -40.39 -7.10 16.76
C THR A 18 -39.89 -5.86 15.96
N MET A 19 -39.46 -6.14 14.72
CA MET A 19 -39.30 -5.34 13.47
C MET A 19 -40.25 -4.10 13.29
N ALA A 20 -40.05 -3.12 12.41
CA ALA A 20 -39.27 -2.99 11.15
C ALA A 20 -39.02 -1.48 10.76
N PRO A 21 -38.19 -1.16 9.74
CA PRO A 21 -38.00 0.21 9.22
C PRO A 21 -38.77 0.51 7.92
N ALA A 22 -38.87 1.79 7.53
CA ALA A 22 -39.29 2.24 6.20
C ALA A 22 -38.54 3.53 5.75
N ASP A 23 -38.13 3.55 4.47
CA ASP A 23 -37.99 4.64 3.47
C ASP A 23 -37.62 6.09 3.92
N THR A 24 -36.86 6.94 3.19
CA THR A 24 -36.59 7.10 1.74
C THR A 24 -35.29 7.95 1.57
N VAL A 25 -34.55 8.02 0.45
CA VAL A 25 -34.69 8.99 -0.68
C VAL A 25 -33.55 8.79 -1.72
N LEU A 26 -33.87 8.95 -3.01
CA LEU A 26 -33.12 9.36 -4.24
C LEU A 26 -31.58 9.61 -4.19
N ALA A 27 -30.80 9.53 -5.29
CA ALA A 27 -30.93 8.95 -6.64
C ALA A 27 -29.54 9.02 -7.37
N ALA A 28 -29.33 8.26 -8.45
CA ALA A 28 -28.12 8.31 -9.27
C ALA A 28 -28.43 8.50 -10.76
N GLY A 29 -27.62 9.30 -11.45
CA GLY A 29 -27.67 9.50 -12.91
C GLY A 29 -26.87 8.47 -13.70
N THR A 30 -27.23 8.30 -14.98
CA THR A 30 -26.58 7.40 -15.95
C THR A 30 -25.68 8.16 -16.93
N PRO A 31 -24.68 7.49 -17.55
CA PRO A 31 -24.73 7.31 -19.01
C PRO A 31 -24.57 5.83 -19.41
N GLU A 32 -25.40 5.29 -20.32
CA GLU A 32 -25.24 5.26 -21.79
C GLU A 32 -24.27 4.17 -22.32
N SER A 33 -24.63 3.62 -23.49
CA SER A 33 -23.99 2.44 -24.07
C SER A 33 -23.92 2.54 -25.60
N VAL A 34 -22.74 2.33 -26.18
CA VAL A 34 -22.57 2.06 -27.62
C VAL A 34 -21.82 0.74 -27.79
N ASN A 35 -22.08 0.07 -28.91
CA ASN A 35 -21.87 -1.36 -29.15
C ASN A 35 -21.58 -1.54 -30.65
N ILE A 36 -20.70 -2.49 -31.03
CA ILE A 36 -20.95 -3.57 -32.04
C ILE A 36 -19.64 -4.13 -32.65
N GLN A 37 -19.38 -5.44 -32.40
CA GLN A 37 -18.83 -6.50 -33.31
C GLN A 37 -17.46 -6.29 -34.03
N LYS A 38 -16.74 -7.28 -34.59
CA LYS A 38 -16.94 -8.72 -34.95
C LYS A 38 -15.53 -9.34 -35.16
N GLN A 39 -15.19 -10.56 -34.68
CA GLN A 39 -14.99 -11.85 -35.41
C GLN A 39 -13.98 -12.65 -34.50
N LYS A 40 -14.06 -13.93 -34.10
CA LYS A 40 -14.26 -15.26 -34.75
C LYS A 40 -13.33 -15.47 -35.96
N ALA A 41 -12.47 -16.49 -36.05
CA ALA A 41 -12.22 -17.74 -35.29
C ALA A 41 -10.68 -18.05 -35.34
N SER A 42 -10.06 -19.13 -34.81
CA SER A 42 -10.47 -20.53 -34.62
C SER A 42 -9.75 -21.23 -33.46
N ALA A 43 -10.29 -22.37 -33.03
CA ALA A 43 -9.61 -23.38 -32.21
C ALA A 43 -8.63 -24.22 -33.09
N SER A 44 -7.79 -25.15 -32.62
CA SER A 44 -8.13 -26.22 -31.67
C SER A 44 -6.92 -27.10 -31.27
N GLN A 45 -7.00 -27.75 -30.09
CA GLN A 45 -6.45 -29.09 -29.75
C GLN A 45 -4.90 -29.27 -29.70
N ILE A 46 -4.26 -30.12 -28.87
CA ILE A 46 -4.63 -31.22 -27.93
C ILE A 46 -3.62 -31.20 -26.73
N ALA A 47 -4.06 -31.29 -25.45
CA ALA A 47 -3.89 -32.40 -24.49
C ALA A 47 -2.48 -33.06 -24.43
N GLU A 48 -1.69 -32.92 -23.36
CA GLU A 48 -1.70 -33.71 -22.09
C GLU A 48 -1.19 -35.17 -22.22
N ASN A 49 0.03 -35.42 -21.72
CA ASN A 49 0.50 -36.51 -20.84
C ASN A 49 2.02 -36.36 -20.68
N GLU A 50 2.56 -36.12 -19.49
CA GLU A 50 2.90 -37.08 -18.42
C GLU A 50 4.21 -37.87 -18.66
N SER A 51 4.96 -37.98 -17.57
CA SER A 51 6.34 -38.41 -17.35
C SER A 51 6.73 -39.80 -17.87
N GLU A 52 8.01 -39.98 -18.27
CA GLU A 52 8.99 -40.68 -17.41
C GLU A 52 10.46 -40.56 -17.89
N THR A 53 11.37 -41.23 -17.18
CA THR A 53 12.81 -40.97 -17.03
C THR A 53 13.77 -41.73 -17.98
N LEU A 54 15.01 -41.20 -18.02
CA LEU A 54 16.31 -41.89 -18.19
C LEU A 54 16.89 -42.22 -19.59
N ALA A 55 18.06 -41.61 -19.81
CA ALA A 55 19.33 -42.20 -20.26
C ALA A 55 19.62 -42.49 -21.75
N ASN A 56 20.64 -41.75 -22.21
CA ASN A 56 21.79 -42.18 -23.02
C ASN A 56 21.70 -42.46 -24.54
N ASN A 57 22.60 -41.72 -25.22
CA ASN A 57 23.55 -42.17 -26.25
C ASN A 57 23.16 -42.18 -27.74
N ASN A 58 23.48 -41.04 -28.37
CA ASN A 58 24.61 -40.86 -29.29
C ASN A 58 24.46 -41.26 -30.79
N LYS A 59 25.03 -40.38 -31.65
CA LYS A 59 25.33 -40.54 -33.09
C LYS A 59 24.12 -40.59 -34.07
N ASP A 60 24.18 -40.06 -35.30
CA ASP A 60 25.33 -39.54 -36.06
C ASP A 60 24.92 -38.56 -37.22
N LYS A 61 25.89 -37.73 -37.65
CA LYS A 61 26.21 -37.29 -39.05
C LYS A 61 25.50 -36.14 -39.82
N ILE A 62 26.35 -35.14 -40.15
CA ILE A 62 26.71 -34.57 -41.49
C ILE A 62 25.83 -33.49 -42.16
N SER A 63 26.34 -32.24 -42.23
CA SER A 63 27.00 -31.61 -43.42
C SER A 63 27.30 -30.11 -43.13
N ASN A 64 28.56 -29.67 -42.93
CA ASN A 64 29.60 -29.25 -43.90
C ASN A 64 29.49 -27.83 -44.50
N ASN A 65 30.37 -26.91 -44.04
CA ASN A 65 31.33 -26.09 -44.82
C ASN A 65 32.04 -25.09 -43.86
N THR A 66 33.35 -25.26 -43.53
CA THR A 66 34.55 -24.58 -44.12
C THR A 66 34.60 -23.04 -43.91
N THR A 67 35.74 -22.41 -43.55
CA THR A 67 37.14 -22.64 -43.99
C THR A 67 38.24 -22.19 -42.99
N ASP A 68 39.37 -22.93 -42.94
CA ASP A 68 40.77 -22.70 -42.48
C ASP A 68 41.22 -21.37 -41.81
N LYS A 69 42.13 -21.34 -40.80
CA LYS A 69 43.55 -21.82 -40.78
C LYS A 69 44.05 -22.03 -39.32
N LYS A 70 44.81 -23.10 -38.98
CA LYS A 70 46.30 -23.22 -38.86
C LYS A 70 46.98 -22.09 -38.05
N ASN A 71 47.97 -22.27 -37.16
CA ASN A 71 48.92 -23.35 -36.80
C ASN A 71 49.55 -22.93 -35.41
N ASN A 72 50.30 -23.69 -34.59
CA ASN A 72 50.60 -25.12 -34.38
C ASN A 72 51.46 -25.27 -33.08
N LEU A 73 51.50 -26.47 -32.45
CA LEU A 73 52.63 -27.03 -31.64
C LEU A 73 53.03 -26.30 -30.31
N GLU A 74 53.71 -26.91 -29.32
CA GLU A 74 53.75 -28.28 -28.75
C GLU A 74 54.74 -28.23 -27.55
N ASN A 75 54.57 -29.10 -26.53
CA ASN A 75 55.66 -29.68 -25.68
C ASN A 75 56.64 -28.73 -24.91
N ASN A 76 57.36 -29.12 -23.85
CA ASN A 76 57.29 -30.21 -22.84
C ASN A 76 58.42 -29.93 -21.81
N SER A 77 58.28 -30.32 -20.53
CA SER A 77 59.36 -30.42 -19.49
C SER A 77 60.22 -29.16 -19.19
N GLY A 78 60.79 -28.95 -18.00
CA GLY A 78 60.83 -29.68 -16.73
C GLY A 78 62.11 -29.31 -15.97
N ALA A 79 62.15 -29.52 -14.64
CA ALA A 79 63.34 -29.43 -13.75
C ALA A 79 64.15 -28.11 -13.73
N GLU A 80 64.96 -27.76 -12.72
CA GLU A 80 65.02 -27.96 -11.27
C GLU A 80 66.29 -27.20 -10.80
N MET A 81 66.23 -26.55 -9.63
CA MET A 81 67.36 -26.16 -8.74
C MET A 81 68.43 -25.09 -9.11
N ASN A 82 68.73 -24.31 -8.05
CA ASN A 82 70.00 -23.66 -7.68
C ASN A 82 70.49 -22.44 -8.49
N SER A 83 71.18 -21.44 -7.92
CA SER A 83 71.75 -21.26 -6.56
C SER A 83 71.82 -19.76 -6.15
N GLU A 84 71.99 -19.51 -4.84
CA GLU A 84 72.89 -18.53 -4.16
C GLU A 84 73.42 -17.30 -4.96
N THR A 85 73.49 -16.09 -4.38
CA THR A 85 74.41 -15.78 -3.26
C THR A 85 73.98 -14.72 -2.24
N GLU A 86 74.67 -14.81 -1.10
CA GLU A 86 74.85 -13.94 0.07
C GLU A 86 74.95 -12.40 -0.24
N VAL A 87 74.83 -11.47 0.73
CA VAL A 87 75.89 -11.13 1.71
C VAL A 87 75.35 -10.20 2.84
N THR A 88 75.39 -10.69 4.09
CA THR A 88 75.74 -10.00 5.38
C THR A 88 74.96 -8.72 5.84
N ASN A 89 74.82 -8.38 7.14
CA ASN A 89 75.22 -9.04 8.39
C ASN A 89 74.47 -8.49 9.64
N THR A 90 74.38 -9.34 10.69
CA THR A 90 74.43 -9.05 12.16
C THR A 90 73.50 -7.99 12.79
N SER A 91 72.55 -8.33 13.68
CA SER A 91 72.67 -8.83 15.09
C SER A 91 72.76 -7.67 16.12
N ASP A 92 72.53 -7.75 17.43
CA ASP A 92 72.09 -8.73 18.46
C ASP A 92 71.12 -7.98 19.45
N GLU A 93 70.51 -8.48 20.53
CA GLU A 93 70.50 -9.75 21.29
C GLU A 93 69.12 -9.95 21.99
N SER A 94 68.97 -10.94 22.89
CA SER A 94 67.89 -11.09 23.90
C SER A 94 68.39 -10.60 25.30
N ASP A 95 67.86 -10.86 26.52
CA ASP A 95 66.85 -11.81 27.05
C ASP A 95 66.39 -11.48 28.50
N ILE A 96 65.31 -12.15 28.95
CA ILE A 96 64.98 -12.67 30.31
C ILE A 96 65.05 -11.79 31.61
N SER A 97 63.96 -11.82 32.41
CA SER A 97 63.95 -12.31 33.81
C SER A 97 62.52 -12.40 34.43
N GLU A 98 62.35 -13.35 35.37
CA GLU A 98 61.08 -13.67 36.06
C GLU A 98 61.05 -13.24 37.55
N GLU A 99 59.87 -13.42 38.16
CA GLU A 99 59.61 -13.80 39.57
C GLU A 99 59.20 -12.78 40.68
N ASN A 100 58.20 -13.25 41.46
CA ASN A 100 57.86 -13.00 42.89
C ASN A 100 57.12 -11.73 43.40
N ILE A 101 55.79 -11.89 43.54
CA ILE A 101 55.01 -11.89 44.80
C ILE A 101 55.44 -10.94 45.95
N THR A 102 54.58 -9.98 46.33
CA THR A 102 54.01 -9.88 47.71
C THR A 102 52.80 -8.92 47.84
N THR A 103 52.04 -9.12 48.92
CA THR A 103 50.85 -8.39 49.43
C THR A 103 51.09 -6.89 49.71
N THR A 104 50.10 -5.98 49.75
CA THR A 104 49.05 -5.88 50.82
C THR A 104 47.80 -5.04 50.47
N GLU A 105 46.69 -5.42 51.15
CA GLU A 105 45.57 -4.60 51.68
C GLU A 105 44.62 -3.75 50.80
N ALA A 106 43.33 -3.90 51.11
CA ALA A 106 42.24 -2.97 50.77
C ALA A 106 41.93 -2.07 51.99
N PRO A 107 41.17 -0.97 51.82
CA PRO A 107 39.78 -1.06 52.28
C PRO A 107 38.74 -0.32 51.42
N SER A 108 37.47 -0.55 51.77
CA SER A 108 36.25 -0.02 51.17
C SER A 108 35.63 1.14 51.97
N MET A 109 34.79 1.96 51.30
CA MET A 109 33.73 2.82 51.88
C MET A 109 34.22 4.04 52.70
N SER A 110 33.50 5.17 52.82
CA SER A 110 32.15 5.59 52.38
C SER A 110 32.00 7.14 52.38
N THR A 111 30.86 7.67 51.88
CA THR A 111 30.19 8.95 52.29
C THR A 111 30.96 10.28 52.02
N GLU A 112 30.36 11.45 51.72
CA GLU A 112 28.97 11.94 51.82
C GLU A 112 28.69 13.17 50.89
N THR A 113 27.44 13.65 50.92
CA THR A 113 26.75 14.88 50.42
C THR A 113 27.53 16.22 50.31
N PRO A 114 27.05 17.26 49.55
CA PRO A 114 25.83 18.05 49.91
C PRO A 114 24.94 18.65 48.79
N GLU A 115 23.77 19.16 49.20
CA GLU A 115 22.78 19.96 48.44
C GLU A 115 22.87 21.48 48.76
N THR A 116 22.06 22.29 48.06
CA THR A 116 21.65 23.70 48.33
C THR A 116 22.69 24.81 48.05
N ASP A 117 22.35 26.02 47.57
CA ASP A 117 21.06 26.59 47.12
C ASP A 117 21.24 27.73 46.07
N LEU A 118 20.11 28.23 45.53
CA LEU A 118 19.94 29.39 44.62
C LEU A 118 20.25 30.76 45.29
N PRO A 119 20.42 31.94 44.60
CA PRO A 119 19.38 32.54 43.73
C PRO A 119 19.78 33.55 42.59
N THR A 120 18.72 34.16 42.05
CA THR A 120 18.47 35.05 40.88
C THR A 120 19.11 36.45 40.82
N SER A 121 19.06 37.09 39.64
CA SER A 121 19.32 38.54 39.45
C SER A 121 18.51 39.20 38.30
N ALA A 122 18.65 40.53 38.19
CA ALA A 122 18.05 41.44 37.21
C ALA A 122 18.99 42.69 37.05
N GLU A 123 18.73 43.79 36.32
CA GLU A 123 17.50 44.27 35.65
C GLU A 123 17.80 45.29 34.48
N THR A 124 17.06 46.41 34.46
CA THR A 124 17.08 47.66 33.66
C THR A 124 18.39 48.48 33.64
N SER A 125 18.63 49.53 32.81
CA SER A 125 18.12 50.03 31.49
C SER A 125 18.78 51.39 31.09
N ALA A 126 18.84 51.73 29.77
CA ALA A 126 19.06 53.09 29.18
C ALA A 126 20.42 53.80 29.41
N GLN A 127 20.94 54.78 28.63
CA GLN A 127 20.56 55.56 27.40
C GLN A 127 21.89 55.88 26.61
N THR A 128 21.99 56.41 25.37
CA THR A 128 21.49 57.68 24.77
C THR A 128 21.51 57.67 23.20
N GLU A 129 21.04 58.76 22.57
CA GLU A 129 20.63 58.90 21.14
C GLU A 129 21.69 59.33 20.08
N PRO A 130 21.40 59.25 18.76
CA PRO A 130 22.25 59.72 17.65
C PRO A 130 21.85 61.09 17.03
N GLN A 131 22.67 61.63 16.14
CA GLN A 131 22.45 62.89 15.37
C GLN A 131 22.51 62.68 13.84
N THR A 132 21.92 63.62 13.10
CA THR A 132 21.44 63.47 11.70
C THR A 132 22.44 63.95 10.62
N ILE A 133 22.17 63.56 9.36
CA ILE A 133 22.95 63.85 8.14
C ILE A 133 22.58 65.22 7.52
N THR A 134 23.51 65.84 6.80
CA THR A 134 23.25 66.89 5.80
C THR A 134 23.80 66.50 4.41
N GLU A 135 23.01 66.72 3.37
CA GLU A 135 23.36 66.69 1.92
C GLU A 135 24.23 67.93 1.52
N PRO A 136 24.82 68.11 0.30
CA PRO A 136 24.10 67.97 -1.01
C PRO A 136 24.87 67.85 -2.39
N GLN A 137 24.07 67.77 -3.49
CA GLN A 137 24.17 68.44 -4.83
C GLN A 137 25.04 67.98 -6.06
N SER A 138 24.40 68.18 -7.25
CA SER A 138 24.88 68.41 -8.66
C SER A 138 25.59 67.27 -9.43
N ASP A 139 25.09 66.77 -10.57
CA ASP A 139 25.04 67.32 -11.98
C ASP A 139 26.43 67.32 -12.67
N THR A 140 26.66 66.86 -13.92
CA THR A 140 26.06 67.33 -15.21
C THR A 140 26.45 66.42 -16.43
N ILE A 141 25.52 66.13 -17.37
CA ILE A 141 25.58 66.03 -18.88
C ILE A 141 26.90 65.50 -19.58
N SER A 142 26.94 64.55 -20.55
CA SER A 142 26.31 64.54 -21.90
C SER A 142 26.14 63.16 -22.62
N GLU A 143 25.19 63.09 -23.57
CA GLU A 143 24.91 62.05 -24.61
C GLU A 143 25.97 61.97 -25.77
N PRO A 144 25.90 61.08 -26.83
CA PRO A 144 24.75 60.30 -27.37
C PRO A 144 24.93 58.85 -27.96
N GLN A 145 23.77 58.19 -28.15
CA GLN A 145 23.39 57.20 -29.21
C GLN A 145 24.04 55.79 -29.32
N SER A 146 23.27 54.72 -29.03
CA SER A 146 22.72 53.77 -30.05
C SER A 146 21.83 52.67 -29.42
N ASN A 147 21.25 51.77 -30.24
CA ASN A 147 19.96 51.11 -29.96
C ASN A 147 19.95 49.77 -29.19
N LYS A 148 19.00 49.68 -28.25
CA LYS A 148 18.12 48.53 -27.88
C LYS A 148 18.66 47.08 -27.99
N SER A 149 18.79 46.42 -26.83
CA SER A 149 17.79 45.44 -26.35
C SER A 149 18.20 44.88 -24.98
N GLY A 150 17.66 45.43 -23.89
CA GLY A 150 18.12 45.20 -22.53
C GLY A 150 17.26 44.23 -21.72
N SER A 151 17.89 43.16 -21.23
CA SER A 151 17.47 42.41 -20.04
C SER A 151 17.31 43.32 -18.82
N LEU A 152 16.36 43.04 -17.92
CA LEU A 152 16.31 43.65 -16.59
C LEU A 152 16.11 42.60 -15.49
N LYS A 153 17.16 42.40 -14.69
CA LYS A 153 17.07 41.74 -13.38
C LYS A 153 16.50 42.70 -12.34
N LYS A 154 15.60 42.16 -11.51
CA LYS A 154 15.26 42.53 -10.12
C LYS A 154 15.78 43.89 -9.58
N LYS A 155 14.85 44.69 -9.06
CA LYS A 155 14.92 45.08 -7.63
C LYS A 155 13.53 45.24 -7.00
N SER A 156 13.40 44.56 -5.86
CA SER A 156 12.57 44.86 -4.69
C SER A 156 11.85 46.22 -4.67
N ASN A 157 10.54 46.20 -4.36
CA ASN A 157 9.97 47.14 -3.39
C ASN A 157 8.84 46.49 -2.58
N ARG A 158 8.85 46.71 -1.26
CA ARG A 158 7.90 46.14 -0.27
C ARG A 158 7.29 47.29 0.54
N ALA A 159 6.11 47.76 0.14
CA ALA A 159 5.23 48.56 1.00
C ALA A 159 3.82 48.59 0.38
N GLY A 160 2.78 48.31 1.19
CA GLY A 160 1.38 48.32 0.74
C GLY A 160 0.55 47.23 1.40
N LYS A 161 0.06 47.47 2.62
CA LYS A 161 -0.94 46.60 3.25
C LYS A 161 -2.22 46.56 2.40
N LYS A 162 -2.64 45.36 2.01
CA LYS A 162 -4.01 44.91 2.21
C LYS A 162 -3.96 43.50 2.79
N GLU A 163 -4.83 43.23 3.75
CA GLU A 163 -5.06 41.88 4.25
C GLU A 163 -5.64 41.07 3.11
N SER A 164 -4.92 40.03 2.66
CA SER A 164 -5.51 39.03 1.77
C SER A 164 -6.38 38.13 2.62
N GLU A 165 -7.68 38.16 2.38
CA GLU A 165 -8.56 37.07 2.79
C GLU A 165 -7.92 35.74 2.36
N THR A 166 -7.97 34.72 3.23
CA THR A 166 -7.59 33.36 2.84
C THR A 166 -8.64 32.85 1.86
N GLU A 167 -8.40 33.16 0.59
CA GLU A 167 -9.28 32.82 -0.52
C GLU A 167 -9.51 31.31 -0.52
N LYS A 168 -10.74 30.91 -0.17
CA LYS A 168 -11.12 29.50 -0.19
C LYS A 168 -11.03 29.02 -1.63
N ILE A 169 -10.02 28.22 -1.92
CA ILE A 169 -9.88 27.50 -3.21
C ILE A 169 -11.24 26.84 -3.49
N PRO A 170 -11.93 27.21 -4.58
CA PRO A 170 -13.28 26.72 -4.82
C PRO A 170 -13.30 25.20 -5.00
N ASP A 171 -14.35 24.55 -4.48
CA ASP A 171 -14.62 23.13 -4.73
C ASP A 171 -14.75 22.92 -6.25
N LEU A 172 -13.80 22.19 -6.85
CA LEU A 172 -13.74 22.01 -8.30
C LEU A 172 -13.58 20.55 -8.71
N ASP A 173 -14.27 20.25 -9.80
CA ASP A 173 -14.64 18.91 -10.23
C ASP A 173 -13.66 18.37 -11.28
N TYR A 174 -12.35 18.60 -11.07
CA TYR A 174 -11.34 18.73 -12.14
C TYR A 174 -11.24 17.57 -13.17
N VAL A 175 -11.75 16.35 -12.89
CA VAL A 175 -11.86 15.26 -13.89
C VAL A 175 -13.11 15.48 -14.78
N LEU A 176 -13.11 16.59 -15.50
CA LEU A 176 -14.29 17.11 -16.23
C LEU A 176 -14.55 16.43 -17.58
N GLY A 177 -13.53 15.85 -18.20
CA GLY A 177 -13.61 15.32 -19.58
C GLY A 177 -13.73 16.39 -20.68
N ARG A 178 -14.16 17.62 -20.37
CA ARG A 178 -13.77 18.81 -21.14
C ARG A 178 -12.31 19.18 -20.84
N PRO A 179 -11.63 19.91 -21.73
CA PRO A 179 -10.41 20.62 -21.38
C PRO A 179 -10.63 21.58 -20.20
N MET A 180 -9.62 21.72 -19.34
CA MET A 180 -9.60 22.66 -18.22
C MET A 180 -9.52 24.12 -18.72
N THR A 181 -10.04 25.09 -17.95
CA THR A 181 -9.90 26.53 -18.21
C THR A 181 -8.51 27.03 -17.82
N GLN A 182 -8.13 28.23 -18.26
CA GLN A 182 -6.85 28.82 -17.83
C GLN A 182 -6.82 29.01 -16.30
N GLU A 183 -7.93 29.45 -15.70
CA GLU A 183 -8.07 29.61 -14.25
C GLU A 183 -7.90 28.26 -13.50
N GLU A 184 -8.50 27.18 -14.00
CA GLU A 184 -8.30 25.83 -13.45
C GLU A 184 -6.84 25.36 -13.60
N LEU A 185 -6.16 25.70 -14.71
CA LEU A 185 -4.74 25.41 -14.91
C LEU A 185 -3.84 26.21 -13.95
N ASP A 186 -4.12 27.50 -13.75
CA ASP A 186 -3.37 28.38 -12.85
C ASP A 186 -3.54 27.94 -11.38
N GLN A 187 -4.74 27.49 -10.99
CA GLN A 187 -5.00 26.86 -9.69
C GLN A 187 -4.24 25.54 -9.52
N GLN A 188 -4.23 24.66 -10.52
CA GLN A 188 -3.39 23.46 -10.49
C GLN A 188 -1.91 23.85 -10.38
N HIS A 189 -1.45 24.90 -11.07
CA HIS A 189 -0.08 25.38 -11.01
C HIS A 189 0.33 25.80 -9.59
N SER A 190 -0.49 26.60 -8.91
CA SER A 190 -0.23 27.09 -7.54
C SER A 190 -0.27 26.02 -6.45
N MET A 191 -0.74 24.81 -6.78
CA MET A 191 -0.69 23.64 -5.92
C MET A 191 0.62 22.83 -6.03
N ALA A 192 1.47 23.08 -7.03
CA ALA A 192 2.82 22.52 -7.04
C ALA A 192 3.74 23.35 -6.10
N PRO A 193 4.46 22.73 -5.16
CA PRO A 193 5.51 23.40 -4.40
C PRO A 193 6.69 23.78 -5.33
N GLN A 194 7.59 24.63 -4.84
CA GLN A 194 8.93 24.69 -5.43
C GLN A 194 9.61 23.34 -5.16
N LEU A 195 10.25 22.76 -6.16
CA LEU A 195 10.87 21.44 -6.06
C LEU A 195 12.39 21.57 -6.27
N ILE A 196 13.16 21.43 -5.21
CA ILE A 196 14.62 21.34 -5.29
C ILE A 196 15.07 19.92 -5.70
N THR A 197 16.24 19.82 -6.32
CA THR A 197 16.85 18.51 -6.63
C THR A 197 17.01 17.69 -5.35
N LEU A 198 16.45 16.49 -5.31
CA LEU A 198 16.59 15.59 -4.17
C LEU A 198 18.06 15.14 -4.06
N PRO A 199 18.63 15.07 -2.84
CA PRO A 199 19.98 14.58 -2.62
C PRO A 199 20.15 13.14 -3.15
N SER A 200 21.18 12.94 -3.96
CA SER A 200 21.53 11.63 -4.50
C SER A 200 21.80 10.61 -3.40
N PHE A 201 21.52 9.34 -3.71
CA PHE A 201 21.73 8.23 -2.81
C PHE A 201 23.22 7.86 -2.73
N GLY A 202 24.01 8.16 -3.78
CA GLY A 202 25.42 7.70 -3.86
C GLY A 202 25.58 6.18 -3.92
N MET A 203 24.51 5.46 -4.27
CA MET A 203 24.48 4.00 -4.34
C MET A 203 24.72 3.51 -5.78
N PRO A 204 25.32 2.33 -5.97
CA PRO A 204 25.39 1.71 -7.29
C PRO A 204 23.99 1.37 -7.82
N ALA A 205 23.86 1.30 -9.14
CA ALA A 205 22.63 0.82 -9.78
C ALA A 205 22.31 -0.62 -9.32
N LEU A 206 21.10 -0.83 -8.78
CA LEU A 206 20.63 -2.17 -8.46
C LEU A 206 20.39 -2.94 -9.75
N ASN A 207 21.13 -4.02 -9.97
CA ASN A 207 20.97 -4.86 -11.15
C ASN A 207 19.55 -5.44 -11.20
N ALA A 208 18.72 -4.96 -12.14
CA ALA A 208 17.34 -5.40 -12.33
C ALA A 208 17.21 -6.92 -12.58
N ASN A 209 18.28 -7.55 -13.10
CA ASN A 209 18.38 -8.99 -13.36
C ASN A 209 19.16 -9.75 -12.26
N GLY A 210 19.68 -9.06 -11.23
CA GLY A 210 20.67 -9.57 -10.27
C GLY A 210 20.17 -10.55 -9.20
N GLY A 211 19.09 -11.28 -9.47
CA GLY A 211 18.54 -12.29 -8.56
C GLY A 211 18.17 -13.55 -9.33
N THR A 212 19.10 -14.51 -9.38
CA THR A 212 18.98 -15.79 -10.10
C THR A 212 17.99 -16.79 -9.48
N ALA A 213 17.20 -16.39 -8.48
CA ALA A 213 16.00 -17.13 -8.11
C ALA A 213 15.00 -17.04 -9.27
N PRO A 214 14.61 -18.14 -9.94
CA PRO A 214 13.65 -18.10 -11.02
C PRO A 214 12.29 -17.66 -10.49
N ARG A 215 11.99 -16.36 -10.63
CA ARG A 215 10.71 -15.77 -10.26
C ARG A 215 9.66 -16.44 -11.14
N ALA A 216 8.90 -17.37 -10.58
CA ALA A 216 7.77 -17.99 -11.26
C ALA A 216 6.84 -16.85 -11.70
N ARG A 217 6.82 -16.58 -13.01
CA ARG A 217 6.31 -15.32 -13.59
C ARG A 217 4.87 -15.10 -13.15
N ALA A 218 4.70 -14.27 -12.11
CA ALA A 218 3.42 -14.12 -11.47
C ALA A 218 2.46 -13.48 -12.47
N SER A 219 1.31 -14.12 -12.71
CA SER A 219 0.27 -13.49 -13.52
C SER A 219 -0.37 -12.38 -12.69
N PHE A 220 0.23 -11.20 -12.75
CA PHE A 220 -0.32 -9.98 -12.17
C PHE A 220 -1.67 -9.66 -12.85
N PRO A 221 -2.65 -9.12 -12.11
CA PRO A 221 -3.84 -8.57 -12.75
C PRO A 221 -3.45 -7.37 -13.62
N SER A 222 -4.17 -7.17 -14.72
CA SER A 222 -3.92 -6.01 -15.61
C SER A 222 -4.30 -4.67 -14.98
N TYR A 223 -4.96 -4.69 -13.82
CA TYR A 223 -5.36 -3.53 -13.04
C TYR A 223 -5.29 -3.87 -11.54
N TYR A 224 -4.71 -2.99 -10.74
CA TYR A 224 -4.78 -3.04 -9.28
C TYR A 224 -4.73 -1.61 -8.71
N SER A 225 -5.45 -1.35 -7.63
CA SER A 225 -5.47 -0.06 -6.95
C SER A 225 -5.72 -0.27 -5.46
N SER A 226 -4.74 0.06 -4.61
CA SER A 226 -4.93 0.09 -3.15
C SER A 226 -5.95 1.17 -2.74
N ARG A 227 -6.07 2.25 -3.53
CA ARG A 227 -7.09 3.29 -3.38
C ARG A 227 -8.51 2.72 -3.49
N ASP A 228 -8.78 1.98 -4.56
CA ASP A 228 -10.10 1.38 -4.85
C ASP A 228 -10.48 0.28 -3.85
N LEU A 229 -9.48 -0.32 -3.19
CA LEU A 229 -9.67 -1.31 -2.12
C LEU A 229 -9.81 -0.70 -0.73
N GLY A 230 -9.65 0.62 -0.58
CA GLY A 230 -9.73 1.33 0.70
C GLY A 230 -8.52 1.10 1.62
N PHE A 231 -7.34 0.84 1.04
CA PHE A 231 -6.09 0.62 1.77
C PHE A 231 -5.19 1.86 1.87
N VAL A 232 -5.68 3.04 1.49
CA VAL A 232 -4.93 4.31 1.52
C VAL A 232 -5.61 5.31 2.46
N THR A 233 -4.81 6.22 3.03
CA THR A 233 -5.24 7.37 3.82
C THR A 233 -5.60 8.58 2.93
N GLY A 234 -6.08 9.67 3.54
CA GLY A 234 -6.35 10.93 2.84
C GLY A 234 -5.10 11.52 2.17
N VAL A 235 -5.30 12.39 1.17
CA VAL A 235 -4.20 13.13 0.55
C VAL A 235 -3.89 14.37 1.38
N ARG A 236 -2.63 14.53 1.76
CA ARG A 236 -2.09 15.68 2.51
C ARG A 236 -1.39 16.67 1.58
N ASP A 237 -1.03 17.84 2.12
CA ASP A 237 -0.41 18.95 1.40
C ASP A 237 0.91 19.35 2.07
N GLN A 238 2.02 19.20 1.35
CA GLN A 238 3.37 19.49 1.83
C GLN A 238 3.73 20.97 1.81
N ARG A 239 2.99 21.80 1.07
CA ARG A 239 3.41 23.16 0.66
C ARG A 239 3.75 24.08 1.85
N PRO A 240 4.65 25.06 1.68
CA PRO A 240 5.53 25.24 0.51
C PRO A 240 6.69 24.22 0.45
N TRP A 241 6.84 23.36 1.47
CA TRP A 241 8.11 22.78 1.90
C TRP A 241 8.63 21.57 1.08
N ASP A 242 9.94 21.30 1.19
CA ASP A 242 10.70 20.24 0.49
C ASP A 242 10.68 18.89 1.24
N THR A 243 9.48 18.44 1.60
CA THR A 243 9.26 17.29 2.52
C THR A 243 8.60 16.09 1.85
N CYS A 244 8.50 16.05 0.51
CA CYS A 244 7.86 14.94 -0.24
C CYS A 244 8.36 13.55 0.15
N TRP A 245 9.64 13.43 0.54
CA TRP A 245 10.25 12.21 1.08
C TRP A 245 9.61 11.71 2.38
N ALA A 246 9.19 12.61 3.26
CA ALA A 246 8.48 12.26 4.49
C ALA A 246 7.04 11.84 4.17
N PHE A 247 6.34 12.59 3.31
CA PHE A 247 4.99 12.25 2.85
C PHE A 247 4.93 10.89 2.16
N SER A 248 5.83 10.61 1.20
CA SER A 248 5.80 9.36 0.43
C SER A 248 6.12 8.14 1.29
N SER A 249 7.07 8.26 2.22
CA SER A 249 7.51 7.15 3.08
C SER A 249 6.48 6.83 4.17
N LEU A 250 5.93 7.85 4.85
CA LEU A 250 4.87 7.65 5.84
C LEU A 250 3.58 7.16 5.19
N ALA A 251 3.15 7.72 4.05
CA ALA A 251 1.97 7.23 3.33
C ALA A 251 2.10 5.75 2.93
N CYS A 252 3.28 5.30 2.47
CA CYS A 252 3.53 3.87 2.23
C CYS A 252 3.38 3.04 3.51
N GLY A 253 3.89 3.52 4.64
CA GLY A 253 3.78 2.87 5.95
C GLY A 253 2.33 2.77 6.45
N GLU A 254 1.56 3.84 6.30
CA GLU A 254 0.11 3.86 6.56
C GLU A 254 -0.61 2.83 5.70
N THR A 255 -0.38 2.86 4.38
CA THR A 255 -0.98 1.92 3.43
C THR A 255 -0.64 0.46 3.77
N SER A 256 0.57 0.17 4.25
CA SER A 256 0.94 -1.16 4.78
C SER A 256 0.10 -1.56 6.00
N LEU A 257 -0.07 -0.66 6.97
CA LEU A 257 -0.90 -0.93 8.16
C LEU A 257 -2.38 -1.14 7.82
N LEU A 258 -2.94 -0.31 6.92
CA LEU A 258 -4.31 -0.44 6.44
C LEU A 258 -4.51 -1.78 5.71
N LYS A 259 -3.61 -2.13 4.78
CA LYS A 259 -3.65 -3.40 4.02
C LYS A 259 -3.53 -4.63 4.92
N LYS A 260 -2.71 -4.57 5.98
CA LYS A 260 -2.60 -5.64 6.99
C LYS A 260 -3.87 -5.78 7.84
N GLY A 261 -4.70 -4.73 7.92
CA GLY A 261 -5.85 -4.62 8.79
C GLY A 261 -5.50 -4.22 10.23
N LEU A 262 -4.36 -3.54 10.41
CA LEU A 262 -3.85 -3.06 11.70
C LEU A 262 -4.28 -1.61 11.99
N ALA A 263 -4.60 -0.84 10.96
CA ALA A 263 -5.11 0.52 11.05
C ALA A 263 -6.38 0.72 10.20
N THR A 264 -6.97 1.91 10.26
CA THR A 264 -8.10 2.33 9.40
C THR A 264 -7.73 3.61 8.67
N SER A 265 -8.56 4.08 7.74
CA SER A 265 -8.34 5.33 6.99
C SER A 265 -8.37 6.62 7.83
N SER A 266 -8.50 6.52 9.16
CA SER A 266 -8.28 7.61 10.12
C SER A 266 -6.89 7.57 10.77
N LEU A 267 -5.97 6.75 10.25
CA LEU A 267 -4.54 6.90 10.57
C LEU A 267 -4.02 8.14 9.84
N ASP A 268 -3.21 8.91 10.55
CA ASP A 268 -2.59 10.14 10.08
C ASP A 268 -1.26 10.26 10.84
N LEU A 269 -0.14 10.04 10.15
CA LEU A 269 1.22 10.11 10.69
C LEU A 269 1.85 11.48 10.42
N SER A 270 2.72 11.94 11.32
CA SER A 270 3.34 13.27 11.23
C SER A 270 4.58 13.29 10.34
N GLU A 271 4.50 13.89 9.16
CA GLU A 271 5.69 14.18 8.35
C GLU A 271 6.64 15.18 9.04
N ARG A 272 6.11 16.05 9.91
CA ARG A 272 6.92 16.99 10.68
C ARG A 272 7.77 16.27 11.72
N HIS A 273 7.24 15.23 12.37
CA HIS A 273 7.98 14.40 13.32
C HIS A 273 9.19 13.75 12.64
N LEU A 274 8.96 13.11 11.49
CA LEU A 274 10.02 12.53 10.66
C LEU A 274 11.05 13.58 10.22
N ALA A 275 10.61 14.69 9.63
CA ALA A 275 11.51 15.73 9.13
C ALA A 275 12.32 16.38 10.25
N TYR A 276 11.71 16.67 11.40
CA TYR A 276 12.40 17.28 12.53
C TYR A 276 13.45 16.34 13.13
N PHE A 277 13.07 15.12 13.51
CA PHE A 277 13.98 14.18 14.18
C PHE A 277 14.99 13.52 13.23
N PHE A 278 14.79 13.63 11.92
CA PHE A 278 15.86 13.37 10.95
C PHE A 278 17.06 14.29 11.20
N TYR A 279 16.86 15.61 11.25
CA TYR A 279 17.94 16.60 11.45
C TYR A 279 18.27 16.90 12.91
N ASN A 280 17.38 16.55 13.83
CA ASN A 280 17.53 16.78 15.27
C ASN A 280 17.52 15.42 15.99
N THR A 281 18.55 14.61 15.71
CA THR A 281 18.64 13.23 16.22
C THR A 281 18.64 13.21 17.76
N ALA A 282 17.59 12.65 18.35
CA ALA A 282 17.51 12.41 19.78
C ALA A 282 18.33 11.17 20.20
N ASN A 283 18.73 11.12 21.47
CA ASN A 283 19.39 9.95 22.04
C ASN A 283 18.39 8.80 22.19
N ASP A 284 18.83 7.57 21.92
CA ASP A 284 17.99 6.38 22.10
C ASP A 284 17.68 6.11 23.59
N PRO A 285 16.57 5.42 23.91
CA PRO A 285 16.18 5.16 25.30
C PRO A 285 17.19 4.33 26.10
N LEU A 286 18.04 3.54 25.43
CA LEU A 286 19.09 2.72 26.05
C LEU A 286 20.44 3.45 26.12
N LYS A 287 20.56 4.65 25.53
CA LYS A 287 21.76 5.51 25.49
C LYS A 287 22.96 4.84 24.81
N LEU A 288 22.70 4.02 23.80
CA LEU A 288 23.72 3.33 23.00
C LEU A 288 24.24 4.18 21.81
N THR A 289 23.54 5.25 21.42
CA THR A 289 23.89 6.12 20.28
C THR A 289 24.01 7.61 20.67
N LEU A 290 24.50 7.90 21.88
CA LEU A 290 24.47 9.23 22.52
C LEU A 290 25.06 10.39 21.69
N ASN A 291 26.02 10.14 20.80
CA ASN A 291 26.68 11.20 20.01
C ASN A 291 26.47 11.05 18.50
N ASP A 292 25.61 10.13 18.06
CA ASP A 292 25.29 9.93 16.65
C ASP A 292 24.32 11.02 16.16
N ARG A 293 24.59 11.61 14.99
CA ARG A 293 23.85 12.79 14.49
C ARG A 293 23.76 12.81 12.97
N ASN A 294 22.69 13.43 12.47
CA ASN A 294 22.61 13.91 11.09
C ASN A 294 22.64 15.45 11.13
N LEU A 295 23.73 16.07 10.68
CA LEU A 295 23.90 17.54 10.74
C LEU A 295 23.80 18.15 9.33
N PRO A 296 22.92 19.13 9.08
CA PRO A 296 22.93 19.87 7.82
C PRO A 296 24.25 20.63 7.67
N ILE A 297 24.83 20.67 6.47
CA ILE A 297 26.16 21.27 6.25
C ILE A 297 26.11 22.80 6.34
N SER A 298 25.04 23.42 5.85
CA SER A 298 24.83 24.86 6.04
C SER A 298 24.12 25.09 7.38
N PRO A 299 24.73 25.81 8.33
CA PRO A 299 24.08 26.16 9.58
C PRO A 299 22.88 27.08 9.31
N ASN A 300 21.84 26.97 10.15
CA ASN A 300 20.57 27.69 10.08
C ASN A 300 19.60 27.29 8.94
N LEU A 301 19.81 26.15 8.26
CA LEU A 301 18.79 25.63 7.33
C LEU A 301 17.52 25.18 8.06
N ASN A 302 16.36 25.54 7.49
CA ASN A 302 15.06 25.06 7.92
C ASN A 302 14.93 23.56 7.59
N TYR A 303 14.63 22.72 8.58
CA TYR A 303 14.50 21.27 8.41
C TYR A 303 13.39 20.85 7.43
N LEU A 304 12.43 21.74 7.13
CA LEU A 304 11.39 21.56 6.12
C LEU A 304 11.85 21.95 4.70
N GLU A 305 12.91 22.76 4.55
CA GLU A 305 13.47 23.24 3.27
C GLU A 305 14.77 22.51 2.88
N THR A 306 15.30 21.65 3.76
CA THR A 306 16.61 21.00 3.53
C THR A 306 16.51 19.75 2.65
N GLY A 307 15.30 19.37 2.21
CA GLY A 307 15.09 18.13 1.45
C GLY A 307 15.31 16.85 2.25
N GLY A 308 15.39 15.73 1.54
CA GLY A 308 15.62 14.39 2.10
C GLY A 308 15.30 13.30 1.09
N ASN A 309 15.48 12.02 1.44
CA ASN A 309 15.09 10.92 0.56
C ASN A 309 14.72 9.64 1.30
N ASN A 310 14.06 8.73 0.57
CA ASN A 310 13.52 7.48 1.10
C ASN A 310 14.60 6.52 1.65
N LEU A 311 15.84 6.56 1.16
CA LEU A 311 16.89 5.62 1.59
C LEU A 311 17.43 5.97 2.98
N PHE A 312 17.78 7.23 3.24
CA PHE A 312 18.14 7.68 4.59
C PHE A 312 16.95 7.57 5.57
N THR A 313 15.72 7.70 5.06
CA THR A 313 14.48 7.55 5.84
C THR A 313 14.30 6.15 6.43
N ILE A 314 14.75 5.09 5.74
CA ILE A 314 14.76 3.72 6.27
C ILE A 314 15.48 3.69 7.62
N PHE A 315 16.67 4.31 7.70
CA PHE A 315 17.49 4.27 8.90
C PHE A 315 17.01 5.24 9.98
N THR A 316 16.29 6.32 9.63
CA THR A 316 15.54 7.10 10.64
C THR A 316 14.43 6.28 11.28
N LEU A 317 13.55 5.69 10.47
CA LEU A 317 12.40 4.91 10.95
C LEU A 317 12.83 3.60 11.67
N ALA A 318 13.97 3.01 11.30
CA ALA A 318 14.54 1.83 11.97
C ALA A 318 15.02 2.12 13.41
N LYS A 319 15.22 3.39 13.80
CA LYS A 319 15.51 3.78 15.19
C LYS A 319 14.26 3.78 16.08
N TRP A 320 13.07 3.56 15.49
CA TRP A 320 11.76 3.88 16.04
C TRP A 320 11.63 5.37 16.35
N VAL A 321 11.76 6.16 15.30
CA VAL A 321 11.61 7.62 15.30
C VAL A 321 11.04 8.04 13.94
N GLY A 322 10.01 8.88 13.92
CA GLY A 322 9.49 9.54 12.72
C GLY A 322 8.05 9.20 12.36
N ALA A 323 7.40 8.25 13.04
CA ALA A 323 6.06 7.75 12.73
C ALA A 323 5.08 8.01 13.89
N ALA A 324 5.19 9.17 14.55
CA ALA A 324 4.20 9.66 15.50
C ALA A 324 2.85 10.01 14.83
N ASP A 325 1.80 10.12 15.65
CA ASP A 325 0.50 10.65 15.22
C ASP A 325 0.62 12.13 14.81
N GLU A 326 -0.15 12.56 13.80
CA GLU A 326 -0.21 13.98 13.39
C GLU A 326 -0.46 14.94 14.57
N SER A 327 -1.30 14.55 15.54
CA SER A 327 -1.59 15.37 16.72
C SER A 327 -0.41 15.58 17.68
N VAL A 328 0.65 14.74 17.60
CA VAL A 328 1.87 14.86 18.43
C VAL A 328 2.80 15.94 17.89
N ALA A 329 2.91 16.07 16.57
CA ALA A 329 3.73 17.08 15.92
C ALA A 329 3.02 17.63 14.67
N PRO A 330 2.03 18.52 14.83
CA PRO A 330 1.24 19.00 13.70
C PRO A 330 2.09 19.67 12.62
N TYR A 331 1.84 19.26 11.38
CA TYR A 331 2.42 19.84 10.17
C TYR A 331 1.77 21.19 9.88
N SER A 332 2.61 22.20 9.59
CA SER A 332 2.13 23.52 9.15
C SER A 332 2.34 23.61 7.64
N ASN A 333 1.27 23.83 6.87
CA ASN A 333 1.38 24.16 5.45
C ASN A 333 1.29 25.68 5.17
N ASP A 334 1.42 26.50 6.22
CA ASP A 334 1.43 27.96 6.14
C ASP A 334 2.85 28.47 5.88
N PRO A 335 3.13 29.08 4.70
CA PRO A 335 4.46 29.55 4.33
C PRO A 335 4.97 30.71 5.21
N PHE A 336 4.09 31.38 5.96
CA PHE A 336 4.45 32.47 6.87
C PHE A 336 4.63 32.00 8.33
N LYS A 337 4.33 30.74 8.62
CA LYS A 337 4.31 30.18 9.97
C LYS A 337 5.14 28.90 10.06
N PHE A 338 6.46 29.10 10.03
CA PHE A 338 7.41 28.04 10.38
C PHE A 338 7.11 27.52 11.79
N PRO A 339 6.88 26.21 11.98
CA PRO A 339 6.32 25.70 13.23
C PRO A 339 7.34 25.51 14.36
N GLY A 340 8.62 25.81 14.13
CA GLY A 340 9.68 25.71 15.13
C GLY A 340 10.14 24.28 15.43
N GLY A 341 10.96 24.14 16.48
CA GLY A 341 11.44 22.83 16.96
C GLY A 341 10.37 22.00 17.67
N LEU A 342 10.75 20.80 18.11
CA LEU A 342 9.95 19.90 18.96
C LEU A 342 10.75 19.58 20.24
N ASN A 343 10.06 19.24 21.33
CA ASN A 343 10.72 18.67 22.51
C ASN A 343 11.32 17.30 22.14
N SER A 344 12.57 17.03 22.54
CA SER A 344 13.26 15.75 22.37
C SER A 344 12.48 14.54 22.91
N ASP A 345 11.67 14.73 23.96
CA ASP A 345 10.86 13.66 24.55
C ASP A 345 9.83 13.08 23.56
N LEU A 346 9.46 13.86 22.53
CA LEU A 346 8.53 13.41 21.50
C LEU A 346 9.16 12.42 20.50
N ALA A 347 10.50 12.26 20.48
CA ALA A 347 11.20 11.46 19.49
C ALA A 347 10.68 10.02 19.36
N TYR A 348 10.33 9.40 20.48
CA TYR A 348 9.84 8.02 20.60
C TYR A 348 8.31 7.94 20.84
N SER A 349 7.57 9.00 20.48
CA SER A 349 6.10 9.04 20.58
C SER A 349 5.40 8.44 19.36
N ASP A 350 6.01 7.41 18.77
CA ASP A 350 5.55 6.78 17.53
C ASP A 350 4.20 6.06 17.71
N LYS A 351 3.45 5.99 16.61
CA LYS A 351 2.20 5.23 16.46
C LYS A 351 2.39 3.96 15.62
N ALA A 352 3.51 3.86 14.91
CA ALA A 352 3.93 2.70 14.16
C ALA A 352 5.46 2.55 14.15
N HIS A 353 5.96 1.32 14.01
CA HIS A 353 7.39 1.04 13.87
C HIS A 353 7.69 0.39 12.51
N LEU A 354 8.78 0.77 11.85
CA LEU A 354 9.30 0.06 10.69
C LEU A 354 9.65 -1.39 11.07
N GLN A 355 9.15 -2.37 10.30
CA GLN A 355 9.58 -3.77 10.42
C GLN A 355 10.55 -4.13 9.29
N ASN A 356 10.23 -3.74 8.05
CA ASN A 356 11.07 -3.99 6.89
C ASN A 356 11.02 -2.80 5.93
N ALA A 357 12.07 -2.60 5.14
CA ALA A 357 12.05 -1.75 3.97
C ALA A 357 12.69 -2.49 2.80
N TYR A 358 11.98 -2.57 1.68
CA TYR A 358 12.43 -3.31 0.48
C TYR A 358 12.81 -2.32 -0.60
N ILE A 359 14.06 -2.41 -1.06
CA ILE A 359 14.66 -1.55 -2.07
C ILE A 359 14.77 -2.33 -3.38
N ILE A 360 14.25 -1.75 -4.46
CA ILE A 360 14.30 -2.31 -5.81
C ILE A 360 14.58 -1.20 -6.85
N PRO A 361 15.19 -1.50 -8.00
CA PRO A 361 15.22 -0.56 -9.12
C PRO A 361 13.79 -0.34 -9.63
N SER A 362 13.36 0.91 -9.81
CA SER A 362 11.98 1.23 -10.21
C SER A 362 11.61 0.70 -11.60
N ALA A 363 12.62 0.45 -12.44
CA ALA A 363 12.49 -0.21 -13.73
C ALA A 363 12.02 -1.67 -13.63
N SER A 364 12.14 -2.33 -12.46
CA SER A 364 11.65 -3.70 -12.24
C SER A 364 10.14 -3.72 -11.99
N MET A 365 9.37 -3.60 -13.07
CA MET A 365 7.89 -3.59 -13.04
C MET A 365 7.29 -4.80 -12.30
N ASP A 366 7.89 -5.99 -12.42
CA ASP A 366 7.39 -7.21 -11.75
C ASP A 366 7.61 -7.15 -10.23
N ASP A 367 8.70 -6.55 -9.75
CA ASP A 367 8.94 -6.35 -8.31
C ASP A 367 8.10 -5.21 -7.75
N MET A 368 7.97 -4.09 -8.49
CA MET A 368 7.06 -2.98 -8.16
C MET A 368 5.63 -3.52 -7.95
N LYS A 369 5.10 -4.30 -8.91
CA LYS A 369 3.78 -4.95 -8.78
C LYS A 369 3.71 -5.92 -7.61
N SER A 370 4.78 -6.68 -7.35
CA SER A 370 4.84 -7.64 -6.22
C SER A 370 4.82 -6.94 -4.85
N LEU A 371 5.56 -5.84 -4.70
CA LEU A 371 5.60 -5.04 -3.47
C LEU A 371 4.29 -4.24 -3.27
N ILE A 372 3.71 -3.67 -4.32
CA ILE A 372 2.36 -3.07 -4.25
C ILE A 372 1.31 -4.14 -3.85
N LEU A 373 1.41 -5.38 -4.36
CA LEU A 373 0.49 -6.46 -3.96
C LEU A 373 0.69 -6.98 -2.54
N SER A 374 1.89 -6.94 -1.99
CA SER A 374 2.21 -7.45 -0.64
C SER A 374 2.13 -6.38 0.44
N GLN A 375 2.75 -5.22 0.22
CA GLN A 375 2.83 -4.09 1.14
C GLN A 375 1.76 -3.02 0.89
N GLY A 376 1.29 -2.86 -0.35
CA GLY A 376 0.18 -1.96 -0.69
C GLY A 376 0.58 -0.76 -1.53
N ALA A 377 1.78 -0.26 -1.31
CA ALA A 377 2.38 0.81 -2.08
C ALA A 377 3.90 0.72 -2.10
N ILE A 378 4.52 1.59 -2.88
CA ILE A 378 5.96 1.77 -2.99
C ILE A 378 6.27 3.25 -3.22
N ALA A 379 7.20 3.82 -2.46
CA ALA A 379 7.66 5.19 -2.67
C ALA A 379 8.60 5.18 -3.88
N ALA A 380 8.37 6.06 -4.85
CA ALA A 380 9.15 6.12 -6.08
C ALA A 380 9.51 7.56 -6.44
N ASN A 381 10.78 7.76 -6.78
CA ASN A 381 11.32 9.06 -7.16
C ASN A 381 10.94 9.44 -8.59
N LEU A 382 10.85 10.74 -8.83
CA LEU A 382 10.47 11.35 -10.10
C LEU A 382 11.34 12.57 -10.40
N TYR A 383 11.45 12.86 -11.70
CA TYR A 383 11.77 14.19 -12.18
C TYR A 383 10.48 14.91 -12.61
N ILE A 384 10.25 16.09 -12.06
CA ILE A 384 9.20 17.04 -12.44
C ILE A 384 9.90 18.29 -13.00
N ASP A 385 9.51 18.78 -14.18
CA ASP A 385 10.15 19.97 -14.77
C ASP A 385 9.92 21.21 -13.86
N PRO A 386 10.98 21.79 -13.25
CA PRO A 386 10.85 22.86 -12.28
C PRO A 386 10.49 24.21 -12.93
N ASN A 387 10.63 24.35 -14.25
CA ASN A 387 10.29 25.58 -14.97
C ASN A 387 8.82 25.59 -15.39
N ASN A 388 8.29 24.43 -15.80
CA ASN A 388 6.87 24.24 -16.08
C ASN A 388 6.52 22.75 -16.12
N TYR A 389 5.94 22.21 -15.03
CA TYR A 389 5.57 20.80 -14.98
C TYR A 389 4.47 20.40 -15.98
N PHE A 390 3.67 21.35 -16.49
CA PHE A 390 2.74 21.10 -17.61
C PHE A 390 3.44 20.79 -18.94
N ASN A 391 4.78 20.89 -19.03
CA ASN A 391 5.55 20.38 -20.17
C ASN A 391 5.44 18.86 -20.35
N TYR A 392 5.05 18.12 -19.30
CA TYR A 392 4.94 16.66 -19.28
C TYR A 392 3.66 16.13 -18.59
N TYR A 393 2.91 17.00 -17.89
CA TYR A 393 1.64 16.70 -17.26
C TYR A 393 0.44 17.08 -18.13
N ASN A 394 -0.52 16.16 -18.30
CA ASN A 394 -1.84 16.45 -18.84
C ASN A 394 -2.87 16.49 -17.68
N PRO A 395 -3.32 17.69 -17.25
CA PRO A 395 -4.28 17.81 -16.15
C PRO A 395 -5.67 17.25 -16.50
N ASN A 396 -6.09 17.29 -17.77
CA ASN A 396 -7.41 16.80 -18.21
C ASN A 396 -7.65 15.30 -17.92
N THR A 397 -6.57 14.55 -17.68
CA THR A 397 -6.55 13.12 -17.37
C THR A 397 -5.70 12.79 -16.14
N ALA A 398 -5.22 13.82 -15.44
CA ALA A 398 -4.20 13.75 -14.38
C ALA A 398 -3.10 12.73 -14.71
N SER A 399 -2.33 12.93 -15.78
CA SER A 399 -1.30 11.96 -16.21
C SER A 399 0.02 12.57 -16.67
N TYR A 400 1.12 11.96 -16.26
CA TYR A 400 2.48 12.45 -16.37
C TYR A 400 3.39 11.46 -17.11
N CYS A 401 4.23 11.97 -18.00
CA CYS A 401 5.28 11.19 -18.64
C CYS A 401 6.48 12.10 -18.94
N TYR A 402 7.50 12.08 -18.08
CA TYR A 402 8.77 12.72 -18.40
C TYR A 402 9.44 11.98 -19.56
N VAL A 403 9.74 12.70 -20.64
CA VAL A 403 10.47 12.18 -21.80
C VAL A 403 11.79 12.94 -21.88
N ALA A 404 12.87 12.28 -21.46
CA ALA A 404 14.19 12.87 -21.36
C ALA A 404 14.81 13.19 -22.73
N LYS A 405 15.67 14.20 -22.75
CA LYS A 405 16.53 14.55 -23.90
C LYS A 405 17.99 14.25 -23.54
N GLY A 406 18.35 12.97 -23.51
CA GLY A 406 19.67 12.50 -23.06
C GLY A 406 19.58 11.68 -21.78
N ALA A 407 20.70 11.59 -21.05
CA ALA A 407 20.77 10.89 -19.77
C ALA A 407 19.86 11.54 -18.73
N VAL A 408 19.20 10.71 -17.90
CA VAL A 408 18.39 11.16 -16.77
C VAL A 408 19.27 11.16 -15.53
N ASN A 409 19.55 12.33 -14.99
CA ASN A 409 20.56 12.54 -13.94
C ASN A 409 20.11 13.53 -12.84
N SER A 410 18.81 13.77 -12.70
CA SER A 410 18.25 14.50 -11.56
C SER A 410 16.85 14.01 -11.21
N GLN A 411 16.58 13.98 -9.91
CA GLN A 411 15.27 13.76 -9.28
C GLN A 411 14.94 15.01 -8.45
N ASN A 412 13.67 15.36 -8.31
CA ASN A 412 13.24 16.48 -7.46
C ASN A 412 11.88 16.23 -6.77
N HIS A 413 11.27 15.07 -6.96
CA HIS A 413 10.04 14.70 -6.27
C HIS A 413 10.01 13.20 -5.97
N THR A 414 9.16 12.79 -5.02
CA THR A 414 8.92 11.38 -4.72
C THR A 414 7.49 11.18 -4.23
N VAL A 415 6.87 10.08 -4.64
CA VAL A 415 5.42 9.84 -4.51
C VAL A 415 5.11 8.41 -4.10
N GLU A 416 3.93 8.19 -3.51
CA GLU A 416 3.45 6.85 -3.18
C GLU A 416 2.75 6.22 -4.40
N ILE A 417 3.35 5.21 -5.04
CA ILE A 417 2.68 4.41 -6.08
C ILE A 417 1.81 3.35 -5.41
N VAL A 418 0.49 3.47 -5.57
CA VAL A 418 -0.57 2.67 -4.91
C VAL A 418 -1.22 1.63 -5.83
N GLY A 419 -0.86 1.61 -7.12
CA GLY A 419 -1.52 0.75 -8.10
C GLY A 419 -1.01 0.91 -9.53
N TRP A 420 -1.71 0.28 -10.47
CA TRP A 420 -1.40 0.33 -11.91
C TRP A 420 -2.60 -0.06 -12.78
N ASP A 421 -2.54 0.32 -14.06
CA ASP A 421 -3.39 -0.19 -15.15
C ASP A 421 -2.54 -0.42 -16.40
N ASP A 422 -2.39 -1.69 -16.80
CA ASP A 422 -1.66 -2.10 -18.02
C ASP A 422 -2.37 -1.64 -19.30
N ASN A 423 -3.63 -1.22 -19.22
CA ASN A 423 -4.43 -0.73 -20.34
C ASN A 423 -4.59 0.80 -20.33
N TYR A 424 -3.96 1.52 -19.39
CA TYR A 424 -4.05 2.97 -19.33
C TYR A 424 -3.58 3.56 -20.66
N LYS A 425 -4.46 4.32 -21.32
CA LYS A 425 -4.26 4.67 -22.72
C LYS A 425 -3.08 5.63 -22.89
N ARG A 426 -2.17 5.33 -23.80
CA ARG A 426 -1.07 6.24 -24.18
C ARG A 426 -1.55 7.62 -24.65
N THR A 427 -2.78 7.69 -25.16
CA THR A 427 -3.44 8.93 -25.60
C THR A 427 -3.95 9.82 -24.46
N ASN A 428 -3.96 9.33 -23.22
CA ASN A 428 -4.29 10.16 -22.06
C ASN A 428 -3.12 11.09 -21.72
N PHE A 429 -1.86 10.70 -21.98
CA PHE A 429 -0.71 11.56 -21.76
C PHE A 429 -0.66 12.75 -22.74
N LEU A 430 0.06 13.80 -22.35
CA LEU A 430 0.13 15.06 -23.08
C LEU A 430 0.55 14.86 -24.54
N SER A 431 -0.13 15.55 -25.47
CA SER A 431 0.17 15.45 -26.91
C SER A 431 1.63 15.83 -27.19
N GLY A 432 2.31 15.05 -28.03
CA GLY A 432 3.75 15.20 -28.28
C GLY A 432 4.68 14.67 -27.18
N LYS A 433 4.13 14.21 -26.05
CA LYS A 433 4.87 13.58 -24.92
C LYS A 433 4.32 12.19 -24.57
N GLN A 434 3.57 11.59 -25.50
CA GLN A 434 2.90 10.31 -25.26
C GLN A 434 3.92 9.15 -25.25
N PRO A 435 3.77 8.17 -24.35
CA PRO A 435 4.55 6.94 -24.40
C PRO A 435 4.21 6.10 -25.64
N SER A 436 5.10 5.15 -25.95
CA SER A 436 4.96 4.28 -27.12
C SER A 436 3.83 3.25 -26.97
N ARG A 437 3.59 2.75 -25.75
CA ARG A 437 2.51 1.79 -25.42
C ARG A 437 1.59 2.29 -24.30
N ASN A 438 0.48 1.59 -24.12
CA ASN A 438 -0.37 1.72 -22.94
C ASN A 438 0.34 1.18 -21.69
N GLY A 439 -0.10 1.64 -20.51
CA GLY A 439 0.39 1.18 -19.22
C GLY A 439 0.83 2.34 -18.32
N ALA A 440 0.30 2.39 -17.10
CA ALA A 440 0.63 3.43 -16.14
C ALA A 440 0.54 2.96 -14.68
N TRP A 441 1.39 3.54 -13.83
CA TRP A 441 1.31 3.50 -12.38
C TRP A 441 0.29 4.51 -11.88
N LEU A 442 -0.47 4.16 -10.85
CA LEU A 442 -1.34 5.10 -10.10
C LEU A 442 -0.58 5.58 -8.88
N ALA A 443 -0.34 6.89 -8.78
CA ALA A 443 0.37 7.51 -7.66
C ALA A 443 -0.53 8.44 -6.85
N LYS A 444 -0.35 8.43 -5.52
CA LYS A 444 -0.83 9.42 -4.56
C LYS A 444 0.26 10.49 -4.43
N ASN A 445 -0.12 11.75 -4.60
CA ASN A 445 0.78 12.90 -4.46
C ASN A 445 0.61 13.53 -3.06
N SER A 446 1.44 14.53 -2.75
CA SER A 446 1.49 15.25 -1.47
C SER A 446 1.17 16.74 -1.64
N TRP A 447 0.36 17.10 -2.64
CA TRP A 447 0.04 18.49 -3.03
C TRP A 447 -1.42 18.87 -2.75
N GLY A 448 -2.02 18.19 -1.76
CA GLY A 448 -3.43 18.34 -1.39
C GLY A 448 -4.41 17.60 -2.31
N SER A 449 -5.61 17.40 -1.80
CA SER A 449 -6.71 16.69 -2.49
C SER A 449 -7.27 17.44 -3.69
N ASN A 450 -6.95 18.72 -3.87
CA ASN A 450 -7.51 19.55 -4.94
C ASN A 450 -6.64 19.51 -6.21
N TRP A 451 -5.43 18.97 -6.13
CA TRP A 451 -4.55 18.76 -7.27
C TRP A 451 -4.85 17.43 -7.98
N GLY A 452 -4.86 17.39 -9.32
CA GLY A 452 -5.05 16.17 -10.12
C GLY A 452 -6.37 15.42 -9.89
N ASP A 453 -6.36 14.09 -10.01
CA ASP A 453 -7.50 13.22 -9.70
C ASP A 453 -7.61 13.03 -8.18
N LYS A 454 -8.07 14.07 -7.49
CA LYS A 454 -8.28 14.10 -6.03
C LYS A 454 -7.01 13.84 -5.22
N GLY A 455 -5.91 14.42 -5.67
CA GLY A 455 -4.55 14.21 -5.15
C GLY A 455 -3.79 13.04 -5.78
N TYR A 456 -4.39 12.36 -6.78
CA TYR A 456 -3.76 11.25 -7.50
C TYR A 456 -3.45 11.61 -8.95
N PHE A 457 -2.52 10.87 -9.56
CA PHE A 457 -2.19 10.98 -10.97
C PHE A 457 -1.62 9.67 -11.52
N TRP A 458 -1.59 9.55 -12.85
CA TRP A 458 -1.06 8.41 -13.58
C TRP A 458 0.33 8.70 -14.13
N ILE A 459 1.32 7.86 -13.80
CA ILE A 459 2.68 7.98 -14.33
C ILE A 459 2.90 6.88 -15.37
N SER A 460 3.40 7.24 -16.55
CA SER A 460 3.73 6.27 -17.59
C SER A 460 4.71 5.19 -17.12
N TYR A 461 4.54 3.95 -17.56
CA TYR A 461 5.59 2.92 -17.42
C TYR A 461 6.88 3.24 -18.19
N GLU A 462 6.81 4.18 -19.14
CA GLU A 462 7.93 4.71 -19.92
C GLU A 462 8.36 6.10 -19.44
N ASP A 463 7.96 6.51 -18.24
CA ASP A 463 8.55 7.70 -17.63
C ASP A 463 10.07 7.52 -17.52
N ALA A 464 10.82 8.50 -18.03
CA ALA A 464 12.26 8.34 -18.23
C ALA A 464 13.03 8.22 -16.92
N PHE A 465 12.53 8.74 -15.78
CA PHE A 465 13.16 8.51 -14.47
C PHE A 465 12.79 7.13 -13.91
N ILE A 466 11.51 6.77 -13.90
CA ILE A 466 11.08 5.45 -13.37
C ILE A 466 11.74 4.29 -14.13
N SER A 467 11.94 4.43 -15.44
CA SER A 467 12.45 3.39 -16.32
C SER A 467 13.98 3.35 -16.48
N SER A 468 14.73 4.33 -15.96
CA SER A 468 16.18 4.46 -16.25
C SER A 468 17.03 3.33 -15.64
N GLY A 469 16.60 2.75 -14.52
CA GLY A 469 17.37 1.73 -13.79
C GLY A 469 18.64 2.26 -13.11
N ASP A 470 18.78 3.58 -13.02
CA ASP A 470 19.87 4.26 -12.30
C ASP A 470 19.81 4.00 -10.78
N GLY A 471 20.91 4.22 -10.05
CA GLY A 471 20.98 4.02 -8.59
C GLY A 471 19.97 4.85 -7.81
N ASP A 472 19.72 6.08 -8.26
CA ASP A 472 18.71 6.99 -7.70
C ASP A 472 17.27 6.67 -8.21
N ALA A 473 17.13 5.89 -9.29
CA ALA A 473 15.86 5.40 -9.84
C ALA A 473 15.40 4.13 -9.12
N THR A 474 15.10 4.31 -7.84
CA THR A 474 14.86 3.25 -6.88
C THR A 474 13.48 3.40 -6.25
N GLY A 475 12.74 2.29 -6.19
CA GLY A 475 11.50 2.16 -5.43
C GLY A 475 11.76 1.59 -4.03
N VAL A 476 11.14 2.18 -2.99
CA VAL A 476 11.25 1.73 -1.60
C VAL A 476 9.86 1.41 -1.04
N ALA A 477 9.60 0.13 -0.75
CA ALA A 477 8.37 -0.29 -0.08
C ALA A 477 8.60 -0.36 1.44
N PHE A 478 7.85 0.43 2.20
CA PHE A 478 7.92 0.50 3.66
C PHE A 478 6.91 -0.46 4.29
N ASP A 479 7.38 -1.32 5.20
CA ASP A 479 6.57 -2.31 5.88
C ASP A 479 6.45 -2.00 7.38
N PHE A 480 5.30 -1.47 7.79
CA PHE A 480 5.09 -0.96 9.15
C PHE A 480 4.36 -1.98 10.06
N GLY A 481 4.61 -1.88 11.35
CA GLY A 481 3.95 -2.63 12.43
C GLY A 481 3.44 -1.70 13.52
N LEU A 482 2.64 -2.24 14.44
CA LEU A 482 2.22 -1.51 15.64
C LEU A 482 3.40 -1.41 16.63
N VAL A 483 3.38 -0.39 17.48
CA VAL A 483 4.46 -0.11 18.46
C VAL A 483 4.53 -1.10 19.62
N ASP A 484 3.54 -1.96 19.79
CA ASP A 484 3.50 -3.02 20.81
C ASP A 484 4.14 -4.34 20.33
N ASN A 485 5.05 -4.23 19.35
CA ASN A 485 5.77 -5.33 18.75
C ASN A 485 6.94 -5.80 19.63
N TYR A 486 7.67 -4.89 20.28
CA TYR A 486 8.81 -5.14 21.18
C TYR A 486 8.92 -3.96 22.17
N ASP A 487 9.58 -4.15 23.31
CA ASP A 487 9.71 -3.08 24.31
C ASP A 487 11.02 -2.28 24.12
N HIS A 488 12.08 -2.92 23.61
CA HIS A 488 13.41 -2.30 23.45
C HIS A 488 14.01 -2.53 22.05
N ASN A 489 14.79 -1.54 21.59
CA ASN A 489 15.52 -1.54 20.33
C ASN A 489 17.01 -1.27 20.60
N TYR A 490 17.83 -2.32 20.66
CA TYR A 490 19.28 -2.20 20.84
C TYR A 490 19.95 -1.91 19.50
N GLN A 491 20.75 -0.85 19.46
CA GLN A 491 21.32 -0.30 18.24
C GLN A 491 22.64 0.44 18.52
N TYR A 492 23.56 0.41 17.56
CA TYR A 492 24.80 1.22 17.56
C TYR A 492 24.93 2.04 16.26
N ASP A 493 23.81 2.20 15.55
CA ASP A 493 23.71 2.81 14.23
C ASP A 493 22.68 3.95 14.28
N GLY A 494 22.98 4.95 15.10
CA GLY A 494 22.10 6.08 15.41
C GLY A 494 22.09 7.19 14.37
N SER A 495 23.07 7.22 13.45
CA SER A 495 23.00 8.08 12.27
C SER A 495 22.07 7.44 11.24
N SER A 496 21.48 8.26 10.37
CA SER A 496 20.63 7.76 9.29
C SER A 496 21.40 7.47 8.00
N GLY A 497 22.73 7.56 8.00
CA GLY A 497 23.61 7.43 6.82
C GLY A 497 23.55 6.07 6.13
N ASN A 498 23.54 6.07 4.79
CA ASN A 498 23.41 4.90 3.93
C ASN A 498 24.74 4.32 3.44
N SER A 499 25.85 4.60 4.13
CA SER A 499 27.17 4.12 3.72
C SER A 499 27.23 2.59 3.66
N TYR A 500 28.18 2.04 2.90
CA TYR A 500 28.30 0.59 2.75
C TYR A 500 29.76 0.16 2.59
N ASN A 501 30.00 -1.12 2.83
CA ASN A 501 31.20 -1.82 2.40
C ASN A 501 30.80 -2.90 1.37
N MET A 502 31.68 -3.18 0.40
CA MET A 502 31.49 -4.23 -0.61
C MET A 502 32.43 -5.40 -0.29
N TYR A 503 31.88 -6.61 -0.31
CA TYR A 503 32.61 -7.86 -0.10
C TYR A 503 32.38 -8.85 -1.25
N SER A 504 33.35 -9.74 -1.48
CA SER A 504 33.20 -10.91 -2.34
C SER A 504 32.81 -12.14 -1.51
N GLY A 505 31.88 -12.93 -2.04
CA GLY A 505 31.44 -14.17 -1.40
C GLY A 505 30.74 -13.98 -0.05
N THR A 506 30.84 -14.98 0.81
CA THR A 506 30.18 -14.99 2.13
C THR A 506 30.89 -14.03 3.10
N THR A 507 30.13 -13.34 3.93
CA THR A 507 30.66 -12.49 5.02
C THR A 507 29.80 -12.64 6.26
N SER A 508 30.43 -12.83 7.42
CA SER A 508 29.76 -12.81 8.72
C SER A 508 29.85 -11.41 9.32
N VAL A 509 28.77 -10.94 9.92
CA VAL A 509 28.69 -9.67 10.64
C VAL A 509 28.08 -9.90 12.02
N SER A 510 28.44 -9.06 13.00
CA SER A 510 27.89 -9.16 14.35
C SER A 510 27.89 -7.83 15.09
N ASN A 511 26.83 -7.57 15.86
CA ASN A 511 26.88 -6.60 16.96
C ASN A 511 26.84 -7.35 18.30
N VAL A 512 27.50 -6.79 19.32
CA VAL A 512 27.59 -7.33 20.69
C VAL A 512 27.01 -6.31 21.66
N TYR A 513 25.94 -6.70 22.35
CA TYR A 513 25.22 -5.84 23.29
C TYR A 513 25.30 -6.39 24.72
N THR A 514 25.00 -5.55 25.69
CA THR A 514 24.76 -5.92 27.09
C THR A 514 23.29 -5.71 27.40
N ALA A 515 22.59 -6.72 27.90
CA ALA A 515 21.16 -6.63 28.19
C ALA A 515 20.87 -5.66 29.36
N MET A 516 20.09 -4.61 29.13
CA MET A 516 19.90 -3.49 30.07
C MET A 516 18.57 -2.74 29.94
N GLY A 517 17.72 -3.07 28.97
CA GLY A 517 16.44 -2.40 28.72
C GLY A 517 15.42 -2.59 29.84
N ASN A 518 15.38 -3.77 30.47
CA ASN A 518 14.52 -4.01 31.64
C ASN A 518 15.09 -3.28 32.87
N ALA A 519 14.78 -1.99 32.98
CA ALA A 519 15.21 -1.13 34.07
C ALA A 519 14.85 -1.71 35.46
N LYS A 520 13.75 -2.47 35.55
CA LYS A 520 13.29 -3.16 36.76
C LYS A 520 14.10 -4.42 37.10
N GLY A 521 15.13 -4.78 36.33
CA GLY A 521 16.06 -5.87 36.62
C GLY A 521 15.46 -7.27 36.57
N ALA A 522 14.41 -7.52 35.77
CA ALA A 522 14.11 -8.89 35.34
C ALA A 522 14.79 -9.17 34.00
N ASP A 523 14.72 -10.43 33.58
CA ASP A 523 15.16 -10.86 32.26
C ASP A 523 14.37 -10.15 31.13
N GLU A 524 14.97 -10.20 29.94
CA GLU A 524 14.40 -9.82 28.67
C GLU A 524 14.31 -11.02 27.73
N LEU A 525 13.45 -10.94 26.73
CA LEU A 525 13.30 -11.95 25.69
C LEU A 525 13.61 -11.33 24.32
N LEU A 526 14.74 -11.71 23.73
CA LEU A 526 15.09 -11.38 22.35
C LEU A 526 14.18 -12.16 21.39
N GLU A 527 13.18 -11.49 20.82
CA GLU A 527 12.19 -12.11 19.91
C GLU A 527 12.50 -11.85 18.43
N ALA A 528 13.30 -10.84 18.10
CA ALA A 528 13.73 -10.60 16.72
C ALA A 528 15.09 -9.89 16.63
N VAL A 529 15.70 -9.97 15.45
CA VAL A 529 16.90 -9.21 15.07
C VAL A 529 16.68 -8.58 13.69
N SER A 530 17.27 -7.42 13.43
CA SER A 530 17.31 -6.86 12.07
C SER A 530 18.72 -6.72 11.54
N PHE A 531 18.85 -6.72 10.22
CA PHE A 531 20.07 -6.36 9.49
C PHE A 531 19.74 -5.64 8.18
N ALA A 532 20.73 -4.94 7.62
CA ALA A 532 20.58 -4.21 6.35
C ALA A 532 21.70 -4.49 5.34
N HIS A 533 21.34 -4.67 4.08
CA HIS A 533 22.27 -4.89 2.96
C HIS A 533 21.68 -4.39 1.63
N TYR A 534 22.52 -4.09 0.64
CA TYR A 534 22.12 -3.55 -0.66
C TYR A 534 22.23 -4.57 -1.82
N THR A 535 22.47 -5.85 -1.51
CA THR A 535 22.46 -6.94 -2.51
C THR A 535 21.12 -7.71 -2.46
N PRO A 536 20.39 -7.92 -3.58
CA PRO A 536 19.20 -8.77 -3.60
C PRO A 536 19.55 -10.26 -3.54
N GLY A 537 18.58 -11.11 -3.14
CA GLY A 537 18.73 -12.57 -3.14
C GLY A 537 19.75 -13.15 -2.15
N VAL A 538 20.10 -12.42 -1.09
CA VAL A 538 21.11 -12.83 -0.10
C VAL A 538 20.54 -13.92 0.83
N ASN A 539 21.22 -15.05 0.91
CA ASN A 539 20.93 -16.06 1.93
C ASN A 539 21.50 -15.58 3.27
N TYR A 540 20.74 -15.72 4.37
CA TYR A 540 21.19 -15.38 5.71
C TYR A 540 21.18 -16.60 6.65
N SER A 541 22.03 -16.56 7.67
CA SER A 541 22.13 -17.56 8.72
C SER A 541 22.48 -16.90 10.06
N ILE A 542 21.50 -16.83 10.96
CA ILE A 542 21.57 -16.13 12.27
C ILE A 542 21.90 -17.13 13.39
N GLN A 543 22.84 -16.76 14.26
CA GLN A 543 23.13 -17.45 15.52
C GLN A 543 23.27 -16.41 16.65
N ILE A 544 22.79 -16.76 17.84
CA ILE A 544 22.91 -15.93 19.04
C ILE A 544 23.91 -16.58 19.99
N TYR A 545 24.88 -15.80 20.48
CA TYR A 545 25.81 -16.21 21.53
C TYR A 545 25.56 -15.38 22.79
N LYS A 546 25.63 -15.99 23.98
CA LYS A 546 25.52 -15.31 25.29
C LYS A 546 26.76 -15.57 26.14
N ASN A 547 27.05 -14.68 27.10
CA ASN A 547 28.23 -14.77 27.98
C ASN A 547 29.51 -14.94 27.17
N LEU A 548 29.86 -13.91 26.39
CA LEU A 548 31.11 -13.90 25.63
C LEU A 548 32.30 -14.04 26.59
N LYS A 549 33.23 -14.92 26.25
CA LYS A 549 34.45 -15.17 27.03
C LYS A 549 35.61 -14.26 26.62
N ASP A 550 35.52 -13.72 25.42
CA ASP A 550 36.45 -12.79 24.80
C ASP A 550 35.60 -11.73 24.09
N ALA A 551 35.78 -10.47 24.50
CA ALA A 551 35.03 -9.34 23.97
C ALA A 551 35.36 -9.04 22.50
N SER A 552 36.55 -9.41 22.02
CA SER A 552 36.97 -9.22 20.62
C SER A 552 36.43 -10.30 19.67
N ASN A 553 35.82 -11.36 20.22
CA ASN A 553 35.32 -12.50 19.46
C ASN A 553 33.82 -12.72 19.74
N PRO A 554 32.91 -12.28 18.87
CA PRO A 554 31.46 -12.45 19.05
C PRO A 554 30.98 -13.91 19.04
N THR A 555 31.85 -14.87 18.70
CA THR A 555 31.55 -16.32 18.75
C THR A 555 32.12 -17.05 19.97
N SER A 556 32.76 -16.33 20.91
CA SER A 556 33.41 -16.90 22.11
C SER A 556 32.44 -17.44 23.18
N GLY A 557 31.17 -17.01 23.14
CA GLY A 557 30.15 -17.34 24.13
C GLY A 557 29.42 -18.66 23.90
N THR A 558 28.34 -18.86 24.65
CA THR A 558 27.46 -20.03 24.57
C THR A 558 26.42 -19.85 23.45
N LYS A 559 26.33 -20.81 22.51
CA LYS A 559 25.33 -20.82 21.43
C LYS A 559 23.93 -21.06 21.98
N MET A 560 22.98 -20.19 21.64
CA MET A 560 21.60 -20.28 22.12
C MET A 560 20.65 -20.98 21.14
N LEU A 561 20.93 -20.92 19.83
CA LEU A 561 20.15 -21.65 18.83
C LEU A 561 20.84 -23.00 18.54
N SER A 562 20.12 -24.10 18.76
CA SER A 562 20.59 -25.47 18.49
C SER A 562 21.06 -25.71 17.05
N LYS A 563 20.53 -24.91 16.10
CA LYS A 563 21.00 -24.75 14.72
C LYS A 563 20.81 -23.27 14.35
N PRO A 564 21.69 -22.66 13.53
CA PRO A 564 21.46 -21.30 13.04
C PRO A 564 20.13 -21.21 12.28
N GLN A 565 19.39 -20.12 12.48
CA GLN A 565 18.14 -19.85 11.78
C GLN A 565 18.46 -19.26 10.40
N LYS A 566 17.93 -19.88 9.34
CA LYS A 566 18.26 -19.53 7.95
C LYS A 566 17.06 -19.03 7.16
N GLY A 567 17.32 -18.18 6.18
CA GLY A 567 16.32 -17.74 5.21
C GLY A 567 16.95 -17.02 4.03
N VAL A 568 16.11 -16.43 3.19
CA VAL A 568 16.53 -15.66 2.01
C VAL A 568 15.95 -14.26 2.09
N SER A 569 16.83 -13.27 2.02
CA SER A 569 16.48 -11.88 1.78
C SER A 569 16.31 -11.68 0.27
N GLN A 570 15.06 -11.67 -0.20
CA GLN A 570 14.77 -11.57 -1.63
C GLN A 570 15.16 -10.20 -2.22
N TYR A 571 14.97 -9.14 -1.45
CA TYR A 571 15.20 -7.75 -1.85
C TYR A 571 16.31 -7.10 -1.02
N ALA A 572 16.99 -6.12 -1.61
CA ALA A 572 17.85 -5.22 -0.84
C ALA A 572 17.03 -4.43 0.20
N GLY A 573 17.70 -3.88 1.21
CA GLY A 573 17.11 -3.01 2.23
C GLY A 573 17.33 -3.49 3.65
N TYR A 574 16.33 -3.23 4.49
CA TYR A 574 16.34 -3.47 5.94
C TYR A 574 15.29 -4.52 6.29
N GLN A 575 15.66 -5.55 7.05
CA GLN A 575 14.75 -6.67 7.34
C GLN A 575 14.79 -7.06 8.82
N THR A 576 13.62 -7.22 9.43
CA THR A 576 13.45 -7.73 10.79
C THR A 576 13.03 -9.20 10.76
N ILE A 577 13.90 -10.07 11.24
CA ILE A 577 13.68 -11.52 11.31
C ILE A 577 13.28 -11.88 12.75
N SER A 578 12.04 -12.31 12.94
CA SER A 578 11.62 -12.93 14.19
C SER A 578 12.35 -14.26 14.41
N LEU A 579 12.85 -14.48 15.62
CA LEU A 579 13.51 -15.72 16.00
C LEU A 579 12.47 -16.83 16.24
N ASP A 580 12.64 -17.98 15.59
CA ASP A 580 11.80 -19.18 15.78
C ASP A 580 11.83 -19.67 17.24
N LYS A 581 12.96 -19.41 17.92
CA LYS A 581 13.16 -19.61 19.35
C LYS A 581 13.70 -18.32 19.95
N PRO A 582 12.85 -17.50 20.58
CA PRO A 582 13.29 -16.33 21.32
C PRO A 582 14.28 -16.69 22.43
N VAL A 583 15.21 -15.79 22.73
CA VAL A 583 16.33 -16.04 23.66
C VAL A 583 16.18 -15.19 24.92
N THR A 584 16.12 -15.84 26.09
CA THR A 584 16.12 -15.14 27.39
C THR A 584 17.51 -14.54 27.66
N LEU A 585 17.55 -13.27 28.03
CA LEU A 585 18.73 -12.49 28.38
C LEU A 585 18.57 -11.98 29.82
N SER A 586 19.52 -12.23 30.71
CA SER A 586 19.50 -11.64 32.06
C SER A 586 20.17 -10.28 32.07
N LYS A 587 19.75 -9.39 32.98
CA LYS A 587 20.32 -8.03 33.06
C LYS A 587 21.83 -8.08 33.31
N GLY A 588 22.59 -7.31 32.54
CA GLY A 588 24.05 -7.26 32.56
C GLY A 588 24.73 -8.33 31.70
N GLU A 589 23.98 -9.26 31.12
CA GLU A 589 24.53 -10.34 30.31
C GLU A 589 24.91 -9.86 28.90
N THR A 590 26.10 -10.24 28.44
CA THR A 590 26.53 -9.95 27.06
C THR A 590 25.91 -10.93 26.08
N PHE A 591 25.50 -10.43 24.91
CA PHE A 591 25.01 -11.26 23.82
C PHE A 591 25.44 -10.73 22.44
N ALA A 592 25.82 -11.64 21.56
CA ALA A 592 26.19 -11.35 20.18
C ALA A 592 25.13 -11.87 19.21
N ILE A 593 24.79 -11.05 18.20
CA ILE A 593 23.95 -11.44 17.08
C ILE A 593 24.85 -11.67 15.88
N VAL A 594 25.23 -12.92 15.63
CA VAL A 594 26.10 -13.30 14.51
C VAL A 594 25.25 -13.67 13.30
N ILE A 595 25.43 -12.95 12.20
CA ILE A 595 24.67 -13.14 10.95
C ILE A 595 25.67 -13.40 9.82
N GLN A 596 25.63 -14.60 9.26
CA GLN A 596 26.33 -14.92 8.03
C GLN A 596 25.44 -14.56 6.84
N LEU A 597 25.98 -13.78 5.90
CA LEU A 597 25.33 -13.33 4.67
C LEU A 597 26.08 -13.91 3.46
N THR A 598 25.35 -14.57 2.56
CA THR A 598 25.89 -15.19 1.34
C THR A 598 25.14 -14.64 0.12
N PRO A 599 25.80 -13.91 -0.79
CA PRO A 599 25.19 -13.39 -2.01
C PRO A 599 24.84 -14.52 -3.00
N PRO A 600 23.97 -14.26 -3.99
CA PRO A 600 23.64 -15.25 -5.03
C PRO A 600 24.78 -15.39 -6.05
N GLY A 601 25.41 -16.57 -6.09
CA GLY A 601 26.58 -16.81 -6.94
C GLY A 601 27.74 -15.86 -6.61
N ASP A 602 28.43 -15.38 -7.64
CA ASP A 602 29.57 -14.47 -7.50
C ASP A 602 29.18 -12.98 -7.38
N SER A 603 27.90 -12.69 -7.07
CA SER A 603 27.40 -11.32 -6.95
C SER A 603 28.10 -10.58 -5.79
N PRO A 604 28.45 -9.28 -5.94
CA PRO A 604 29.01 -8.50 -4.85
C PRO A 604 28.02 -8.36 -3.68
N LEU A 605 28.53 -8.52 -2.46
CA LEU A 605 27.77 -8.34 -1.22
C LEU A 605 28.01 -6.93 -0.67
N TYR A 606 27.02 -6.05 -0.84
CA TYR A 606 27.01 -4.71 -0.26
C TYR A 606 26.33 -4.75 1.11
N ILE A 607 27.07 -4.51 2.19
CA ILE A 607 26.54 -4.45 3.56
C ILE A 607 26.44 -2.99 3.98
N PHE A 608 25.29 -2.58 4.51
CA PHE A 608 25.12 -1.22 5.01
C PHE A 608 25.86 -1.04 6.34
N MET A 609 26.64 0.04 6.40
CA MET A 609 27.42 0.49 7.54
C MET A 609 26.86 1.82 8.04
N ASP A 610 26.87 2.05 9.35
CA ASP A 610 26.90 3.41 9.87
C ASP A 610 28.36 3.86 10.01
N ARG A 611 28.64 5.12 9.65
CA ARG A 611 29.98 5.74 9.79
C ARG A 611 29.88 7.25 9.78
N THR A 612 30.93 7.91 10.23
CA THR A 612 31.05 9.37 10.06
C THR A 612 31.47 9.72 8.63
N TYR A 613 30.61 10.38 7.85
CA TYR A 613 30.91 10.88 6.51
C TYR A 613 30.04 12.08 6.12
N THR A 614 30.43 12.78 5.06
CA THR A 614 29.69 13.91 4.50
C THR A 614 29.06 13.50 3.16
N ASN A 615 27.74 13.60 3.02
CA ASN A 615 27.04 13.34 1.76
C ASN A 615 26.88 14.63 0.95
N GLY A 616 27.81 14.87 0.01
CA GLY A 616 27.81 16.03 -0.87
C GLY A 616 27.86 17.36 -0.11
N SER A 617 27.13 18.36 -0.58
CA SER A 617 26.95 19.66 0.07
C SER A 617 25.69 19.74 0.94
N TRP A 618 25.09 18.61 1.31
CA TRP A 618 23.79 18.54 1.98
C TRP A 618 23.89 18.25 3.49
N VAL A 619 24.36 17.06 3.87
CA VAL A 619 24.31 16.57 5.26
C VAL A 619 25.58 15.81 5.64
N ARG A 620 25.99 15.95 6.90
CA ARG A 620 27.06 15.18 7.53
C ARG A 620 26.46 14.18 8.52
N PHE A 621 26.75 12.90 8.31
CA PHE A 621 26.45 11.83 9.24
C PHE A 621 27.60 11.67 10.23
N ILE A 622 27.26 11.46 11.49
CA ILE A 622 28.19 11.21 12.59
C ILE A 622 27.78 9.91 13.27
N SER A 623 28.73 8.99 13.39
CA SER A 623 28.60 7.71 14.10
C SER A 623 29.76 7.56 15.08
N THR A 624 29.47 7.10 16.30
CA THR A 624 30.34 7.25 17.48
C THR A 624 30.46 5.96 18.30
N SER A 625 30.44 4.81 17.64
CA SER A 625 30.58 3.51 18.31
C SER A 625 31.93 3.35 19.04
N ASN A 626 31.97 2.43 19.99
CA ASN A 626 33.18 2.02 20.69
C ASN A 626 33.75 0.71 20.11
N LYS A 627 35.02 0.45 20.42
CA LYS A 627 35.66 -0.85 20.16
C LYS A 627 34.84 -2.01 20.73
N ASN A 628 34.93 -3.15 20.06
CA ASN A 628 34.28 -4.41 20.46
C ASN A 628 32.74 -4.41 20.45
N GLN A 629 32.10 -3.43 19.80
CA GLN A 629 30.63 -3.38 19.67
C GLN A 629 30.11 -4.00 18.37
N SER A 630 30.91 -3.93 17.30
CA SER A 630 30.51 -4.29 15.92
C SER A 630 31.66 -4.99 15.22
N PHE A 631 31.39 -6.10 14.53
CA PHE A 631 32.42 -6.97 13.95
C PHE A 631 32.07 -7.46 12.56
N ILE A 632 33.10 -7.70 11.76
CA ILE A 632 33.02 -8.27 10.41
C ILE A 632 34.07 -9.39 10.27
N GLN A 633 33.68 -10.52 9.68
CA GLN A 633 34.56 -11.65 9.37
C GLN A 633 34.33 -12.04 7.91
N LYS A 634 35.38 -11.89 7.09
CA LYS A 634 35.40 -12.33 5.69
C LYS A 634 35.61 -13.84 5.63
N ASP A 635 34.94 -14.53 4.68
CA ASP A 635 35.07 -15.99 4.58
C ASP A 635 36.49 -16.46 4.25
N SER A 636 37.27 -15.63 3.56
CA SER A 636 38.69 -15.85 3.22
C SER A 636 39.65 -15.74 4.41
N ASP A 637 39.24 -15.06 5.48
CA ASP A 637 40.10 -14.59 6.57
C ASP A 637 39.80 -15.35 7.87
N LYS A 638 38.51 -15.67 8.12
CA LYS A 638 37.99 -16.34 9.33
C LYS A 638 38.31 -15.65 10.66
N THR A 639 39.13 -14.60 10.69
CA THR A 639 39.30 -13.72 11.85
C THR A 639 38.14 -12.72 11.96
N TRP A 640 37.79 -12.33 13.19
CA TRP A 640 36.85 -11.24 13.43
C TRP A 640 37.61 -9.92 13.49
N GLN A 641 37.15 -8.94 12.71
CA GLN A 641 37.71 -7.59 12.65
C GLN A 641 36.71 -6.64 13.31
N ASP A 642 37.14 -5.93 14.36
CA ASP A 642 36.36 -4.87 15.02
C ASP A 642 36.14 -3.71 14.05
N ALA A 643 34.88 -3.44 13.73
CA ALA A 643 34.49 -2.45 12.71
C ALA A 643 34.96 -1.03 13.07
N HIS A 644 34.94 -0.70 14.37
CA HIS A 644 35.47 0.57 14.88
C HIS A 644 36.96 0.76 14.55
N SER A 645 37.73 -0.34 14.53
CA SER A 645 39.19 -0.35 14.42
C SER A 645 39.72 -0.66 13.01
N MET A 646 38.85 -0.81 12.00
CA MET A 646 39.27 -1.02 10.61
C MET A 646 40.01 0.21 10.05
N ALA A 647 40.92 -0.01 9.10
CA ALA A 647 41.67 1.09 8.47
C ALA A 647 40.74 2.14 7.83
N GLY A 648 40.93 3.41 8.19
CA GLY A 648 40.08 4.53 7.75
C GLY A 648 38.72 4.64 8.45
N SER A 649 38.36 3.69 9.32
CA SER A 649 37.12 3.72 10.11
C SER A 649 37.34 4.49 11.42
N LYS A 650 36.29 5.17 11.90
CA LYS A 650 36.26 5.86 13.19
C LYS A 650 34.85 5.84 13.75
N GLY A 651 34.53 4.80 14.52
CA GLY A 651 33.18 4.58 15.03
C GLY A 651 32.23 3.89 14.05
N ASP A 652 32.74 3.16 13.05
CA ASP A 652 31.92 2.43 12.08
C ASP A 652 31.16 1.26 12.75
N THR A 653 29.92 1.00 12.32
CA THR A 653 29.12 -0.15 12.78
C THR A 653 28.38 -0.85 11.66
N VAL A 654 28.18 -2.16 11.79
CA VAL A 654 27.21 -2.88 10.96
C VAL A 654 25.80 -2.56 11.45
N ARG A 655 24.87 -2.31 10.50
CA ARG A 655 23.48 -2.00 10.82
C ARG A 655 22.69 -3.24 11.25
N ILE A 656 23.00 -3.75 12.43
CA ILE A 656 22.25 -4.80 13.14
C ILE A 656 21.51 -4.15 14.32
N LYS A 657 20.29 -4.62 14.60
CA LYS A 657 19.54 -4.23 15.81
C LYS A 657 18.95 -5.45 16.51
N ALA A 658 18.82 -5.38 17.84
CA ALA A 658 18.20 -6.43 18.66
C ALA A 658 16.86 -5.95 19.22
N PHE A 659 15.82 -6.77 19.08
CA PHE A 659 14.48 -6.44 19.56
C PHE A 659 14.06 -7.35 20.70
N THR A 660 14.03 -6.79 21.91
CA THR A 660 13.71 -7.53 23.13
C THR A 660 12.39 -7.08 23.74
N SER A 661 11.90 -7.87 24.70
CA SER A 661 10.75 -7.53 25.53
C SER A 661 10.96 -7.89 26.99
N ASP A 662 10.37 -7.11 27.87
CA ASP A 662 10.45 -7.33 29.32
C ASP A 662 9.72 -8.62 29.72
N LEU A 663 10.42 -9.53 30.40
CA LEU A 663 9.78 -10.68 31.05
C LEU A 663 9.14 -10.26 32.40
N LYS A 664 8.28 -9.24 32.35
CA LYS A 664 7.45 -8.70 33.47
C LYS A 664 5.95 -8.55 33.09
N THR A 665 5.43 -9.59 32.42
CA THR A 665 4.05 -10.11 32.58
C THR A 665 2.85 -9.16 32.36
N VAL A 666 2.81 -8.46 31.22
CA VAL A 666 1.68 -7.59 30.83
C VAL A 666 0.41 -8.40 30.48
N SER A 667 -0.76 -7.98 30.98
CA SER A 667 -2.06 -8.52 30.53
C SER A 667 -2.52 -7.85 29.23
N PRO A 668 -3.16 -8.58 28.29
CA PRO A 668 -3.53 -8.00 27.00
C PRO A 668 -4.57 -6.90 27.20
N LYS A 669 -4.40 -5.77 26.49
CA LYS A 669 -5.32 -4.61 26.50
C LYS A 669 -6.34 -4.67 25.37
N ASN A 670 -5.95 -5.23 24.23
CA ASN A 670 -6.76 -5.31 23.01
C ASN A 670 -6.75 -6.72 22.40
N LEU A 671 -7.83 -7.05 21.68
CA LEU A 671 -8.03 -8.31 20.97
C LEU A 671 -8.56 -8.03 19.55
N SER A 672 -7.84 -8.51 18.54
CA SER A 672 -8.24 -8.43 17.13
C SER A 672 -8.46 -9.82 16.52
N LEU A 673 -9.20 -9.90 15.42
CA LEU A 673 -9.56 -11.14 14.73
C LEU A 673 -9.38 -11.01 13.22
N LYS A 674 -8.74 -12.02 12.62
CA LYS A 674 -8.57 -12.16 11.17
C LYS A 674 -9.14 -13.51 10.73
N ALA A 675 -10.09 -13.51 9.80
CA ALA A 675 -10.61 -14.74 9.20
C ALA A 675 -10.12 -14.84 7.75
N SER A 676 -9.78 -16.05 7.30
CA SER A 676 -9.33 -16.26 5.91
C SER A 676 -10.41 -15.91 4.89
N LYS A 677 -11.70 -15.97 5.28
CA LYS A 677 -12.88 -15.50 4.51
C LYS A 677 -14.01 -15.07 5.45
N THR A 678 -14.65 -13.95 5.16
CA THR A 678 -15.88 -13.48 5.85
C THR A 678 -17.18 -13.87 5.13
N SER A 679 -17.09 -14.39 3.89
CA SER A 679 -18.22 -14.88 3.09
C SER A 679 -17.89 -16.23 2.44
N THR A 680 -18.81 -17.19 2.53
CA THR A 680 -18.61 -18.55 2.05
C THR A 680 -19.94 -19.26 1.74
N TYR A 681 -19.87 -20.57 1.52
CA TYR A 681 -20.95 -21.47 1.10
C TYR A 681 -20.81 -22.80 1.88
N VAL A 682 -21.92 -23.48 2.19
CA VAL A 682 -21.94 -24.70 3.02
C VAL A 682 -20.98 -25.79 2.51
N GLY A 683 -20.32 -26.51 3.42
CA GLY A 683 -19.32 -27.53 3.14
C GLY A 683 -17.91 -26.97 2.91
N ARG A 684 -17.60 -25.83 3.53
CA ARG A 684 -16.29 -25.17 3.47
C ARG A 684 -15.79 -24.82 4.86
N GLU A 685 -14.48 -24.89 5.06
CA GLU A 685 -13.82 -24.44 6.28
C GLU A 685 -13.26 -23.03 6.12
N ILE A 686 -13.09 -22.37 7.26
CA ILE A 686 -12.53 -21.02 7.44
C ILE A 686 -11.53 -21.10 8.59
N SER A 687 -10.33 -20.57 8.38
CA SER A 687 -9.34 -20.39 9.44
C SER A 687 -9.52 -19.00 10.04
N ILE A 688 -9.43 -18.91 11.37
CA ILE A 688 -9.62 -17.67 12.11
C ILE A 688 -8.50 -17.56 13.14
N ASP A 689 -7.75 -16.47 13.06
CA ASP A 689 -6.64 -16.15 13.94
C ASP A 689 -7.03 -14.97 14.86
N ALA A 690 -6.64 -15.06 16.12
CA ALA A 690 -6.72 -14.00 17.11
C ALA A 690 -5.32 -13.41 17.36
N ALA A 691 -5.26 -12.08 17.49
CA ALA A 691 -4.04 -11.39 17.93
C ALA A 691 -4.33 -10.53 19.16
N PHE A 692 -3.35 -10.48 20.05
CA PHE A 692 -3.38 -9.63 21.24
C PHE A 692 -2.60 -8.36 20.97
N SER A 693 -2.93 -7.31 21.71
CA SER A 693 -2.17 -6.08 21.77
C SER A 693 -2.05 -5.68 23.25
N PRO A 694 -0.84 -5.69 23.85
CA PRO A 694 0.43 -6.17 23.28
C PRO A 694 0.37 -7.64 22.82
N LYS A 695 1.15 -7.98 21.78
CA LYS A 695 1.22 -9.33 21.16
C LYS A 695 1.54 -10.42 22.17
N LYS A 696 2.41 -10.06 23.11
CA LYS A 696 2.99 -10.82 24.21
C LYS A 696 2.14 -10.52 25.43
N SER A 697 1.62 -11.54 26.10
CA SER A 697 0.73 -11.32 27.23
C SER A 697 0.68 -12.53 28.17
N THR A 698 0.27 -12.32 29.42
CA THR A 698 -0.02 -13.40 30.39
C THR A 698 -1.05 -14.41 29.90
N VAL A 699 -1.92 -14.00 28.96
CA VAL A 699 -2.86 -14.87 28.26
C VAL A 699 -2.16 -15.48 27.05
N SER A 700 -2.16 -16.81 26.93
CA SER A 700 -1.58 -17.55 25.80
C SER A 700 -2.61 -18.00 24.75
N SER A 701 -3.91 -17.99 25.08
CA SER A 701 -4.98 -18.59 24.27
C SER A 701 -6.31 -17.82 24.36
N VAL A 702 -7.25 -18.16 23.49
CA VAL A 702 -8.64 -17.66 23.55
C VAL A 702 -9.64 -18.81 23.50
N THR A 703 -10.78 -18.63 24.17
CA THR A 703 -11.95 -19.48 23.98
C THR A 703 -12.75 -18.98 22.78
N TRP A 704 -13.17 -19.90 21.92
CA TRP A 704 -13.92 -19.59 20.70
C TRP A 704 -15.39 -19.99 20.83
N LYS A 705 -16.31 -19.12 20.40
CA LYS A 705 -17.76 -19.37 20.40
C LYS A 705 -18.41 -18.93 19.09
N SER A 706 -19.30 -19.77 18.54
CA SER A 706 -20.19 -19.39 17.44
C SER A 706 -21.54 -18.95 17.98
N SER A 707 -22.06 -17.82 17.51
CA SER A 707 -23.43 -17.37 17.82
C SER A 707 -24.51 -18.23 17.16
N ASN A 708 -24.15 -19.04 16.16
CA ASN A 708 -25.07 -19.97 15.51
C ASN A 708 -24.31 -21.17 14.91
N SER A 709 -24.13 -22.22 15.73
CA SER A 709 -23.47 -23.46 15.36
C SER A 709 -24.19 -24.25 14.25
N LYS A 710 -25.47 -23.93 13.95
CA LYS A 710 -26.21 -24.49 12.81
C LYS A 710 -25.89 -23.78 11.49
N VAL A 711 -25.15 -22.67 11.51
CA VAL A 711 -24.70 -21.91 10.34
C VAL A 711 -23.18 -22.03 10.16
N VAL A 712 -22.41 -21.74 11.21
CA VAL A 712 -20.95 -21.95 11.26
C VAL A 712 -20.60 -22.66 12.56
N LYS A 713 -20.04 -23.86 12.46
CA LYS A 713 -19.61 -24.69 13.58
C LYS A 713 -18.09 -24.61 13.70
N ILE A 714 -17.56 -24.29 14.87
CA ILE A 714 -16.11 -24.44 15.15
C ILE A 714 -15.79 -25.93 15.13
N THR A 715 -14.82 -26.34 14.31
CA THR A 715 -14.41 -27.74 14.12
C THR A 715 -13.13 -28.08 14.86
N SER A 716 -12.22 -27.11 15.03
CA SER A 716 -11.05 -27.22 15.90
C SER A 716 -10.62 -25.85 16.42
N SER A 717 -9.90 -25.83 17.55
CA SER A 717 -9.31 -24.62 18.12
C SER A 717 -8.09 -24.96 18.97
N GLY A 718 -7.07 -24.11 18.93
CA GLY A 718 -5.85 -24.26 19.74
C GLY A 718 -5.12 -22.93 19.86
N GLY A 719 -4.73 -22.57 21.08
CA GLY A 719 -4.05 -21.30 21.36
C GLY A 719 -4.85 -20.08 20.87
N LYS A 720 -4.27 -19.34 19.93
CA LYS A 720 -4.90 -18.15 19.30
C LYS A 720 -5.56 -18.45 17.95
N LYS A 721 -5.79 -19.72 17.58
CA LYS A 721 -6.32 -20.12 16.26
C LYS A 721 -7.55 -21.01 16.35
N ALA A 722 -8.43 -20.93 15.36
CA ALA A 722 -9.57 -21.82 15.18
C ALA A 722 -9.86 -22.13 13.71
N THR A 723 -10.42 -23.32 13.46
CA THR A 723 -11.04 -23.70 12.20
C THR A 723 -12.54 -23.81 12.39
N ALA A 724 -13.32 -23.28 11.46
CA ALA A 724 -14.78 -23.33 11.50
C ALA A 724 -15.39 -23.75 10.16
N ALA A 725 -16.25 -24.76 10.20
CA ALA A 725 -17.01 -25.25 9.06
C ALA A 725 -18.33 -24.51 8.88
N ALA A 726 -18.59 -24.04 7.66
CA ALA A 726 -19.89 -23.56 7.23
C ALA A 726 -20.85 -24.75 7.03
N VAL A 727 -21.80 -24.92 7.94
CA VAL A 727 -22.70 -26.10 8.01
C VAL A 727 -24.15 -25.78 7.64
N GLY A 728 -24.57 -24.51 7.64
CA GLY A 728 -25.91 -24.09 7.23
C GLY A 728 -25.96 -22.64 6.72
N TYR A 729 -27.13 -22.21 6.23
CA TYR A 729 -27.29 -20.88 5.61
C TYR A 729 -27.66 -19.79 6.60
N GLY A 730 -27.06 -18.61 6.44
CA GLY A 730 -27.32 -17.44 7.28
C GLY A 730 -26.05 -16.67 7.60
N SER A 731 -26.01 -16.02 8.76
CA SER A 731 -24.80 -15.46 9.34
C SER A 731 -24.57 -16.03 10.75
N ALA A 732 -23.31 -16.11 11.15
CA ALA A 732 -22.91 -16.38 12.52
C ALA A 732 -21.77 -15.42 12.90
N LYS A 733 -21.81 -14.88 14.12
CA LYS A 733 -20.64 -14.24 14.72
C LYS A 733 -19.76 -15.32 15.33
N ILE A 734 -18.48 -15.32 14.99
CA ILE A 734 -17.47 -16.09 15.71
C ILE A 734 -16.77 -15.13 16.65
N THR A 735 -16.83 -15.44 17.94
CA THR A 735 -16.27 -14.63 19.03
C THR A 735 -15.05 -15.35 19.60
N ALA A 736 -13.97 -14.60 19.82
CA ALA A 736 -12.86 -15.01 20.67
C ALA A 736 -12.97 -14.26 22.01
N THR A 737 -12.63 -14.94 23.10
CA THR A 737 -12.60 -14.35 24.44
C THR A 737 -11.35 -14.81 25.20
N THR A 738 -10.61 -13.88 25.78
CA THR A 738 -9.43 -14.15 26.63
C THR A 738 -9.86 -14.50 28.06
N SER A 739 -8.96 -15.10 28.86
CA SER A 739 -9.23 -15.37 30.28
C SER A 739 -9.39 -14.10 31.12
N ASN A 740 -8.81 -12.97 30.71
CA ASN A 740 -9.01 -11.66 31.34
C ASN A 740 -10.24 -10.88 30.81
N GLY A 741 -11.13 -11.52 30.03
CA GLY A 741 -12.44 -10.97 29.67
C GLY A 741 -12.52 -10.11 28.41
N LEU A 742 -11.40 -9.85 27.70
CA LEU A 742 -11.47 -9.19 26.39
C LEU A 742 -12.22 -10.07 25.39
N SER A 743 -13.05 -9.44 24.57
CA SER A 743 -13.92 -10.14 23.63
C SER A 743 -14.01 -9.39 22.30
N LYS A 744 -13.81 -10.11 21.19
CA LYS A 744 -13.96 -9.58 19.83
C LYS A 744 -14.70 -10.59 18.99
N SER A 745 -15.50 -10.12 18.02
CA SER A 745 -16.26 -11.01 17.13
C SER A 745 -16.15 -10.61 15.66
N ILE A 746 -16.15 -11.62 14.79
CA ILE A 746 -16.16 -11.47 13.33
C ILE A 746 -17.40 -12.15 12.76
N THR A 747 -18.09 -11.49 11.82
CA THR A 747 -19.32 -12.04 11.21
C THR A 747 -18.99 -12.82 9.96
N ILE A 748 -19.31 -14.11 9.97
CA ILE A 748 -19.20 -15.01 8.82
C ILE A 748 -20.58 -15.14 8.16
N LYS A 749 -20.65 -14.88 6.86
CA LYS A 749 -21.87 -15.05 6.04
C LYS A 749 -21.78 -16.33 5.22
N VAL A 750 -22.70 -17.27 5.45
CA VAL A 750 -22.82 -18.51 4.67
C VAL A 750 -24.01 -18.42 3.74
N THR A 751 -23.73 -18.27 2.45
CA THR A 751 -24.74 -18.01 1.43
C THR A 751 -25.04 -19.26 0.60
N ARG A 752 -26.27 -19.37 0.11
CA ARG A 752 -26.60 -20.19 -1.06
C ARG A 752 -26.54 -19.28 -2.29
N PRO A 753 -26.14 -19.78 -3.48
CA PRO A 753 -26.27 -19.01 -4.71
C PRO A 753 -27.73 -18.57 -4.88
N ASN A 754 -27.98 -17.35 -5.32
CA ASN A 754 -29.34 -16.83 -5.47
C ASN A 754 -29.45 -15.90 -6.67
N PHE A 755 -30.62 -15.89 -7.32
CA PHE A 755 -30.88 -14.91 -8.36
C PHE A 755 -30.95 -13.50 -7.75
N GLU A 756 -30.38 -12.56 -8.48
CA GLU A 756 -30.46 -11.12 -8.24
C GLU A 756 -31.73 -10.59 -8.91
N LYS A 757 -31.93 -10.90 -10.20
CA LYS A 757 -33.14 -10.52 -10.97
C LYS A 757 -33.60 -11.66 -11.88
N VAL A 758 -34.92 -11.86 -11.97
CA VAL A 758 -35.58 -12.80 -12.89
C VAL A 758 -36.73 -12.07 -13.58
N THR A 759 -36.49 -11.54 -14.78
CA THR A 759 -37.37 -10.57 -15.45
C THR A 759 -37.73 -11.00 -16.88
N ALA A 760 -38.89 -10.58 -17.38
CA ALA A 760 -39.27 -10.88 -18.77
C ALA A 760 -38.37 -10.08 -19.73
N ARG A 761 -37.60 -10.77 -20.60
CA ARG A 761 -36.84 -10.13 -21.68
C ARG A 761 -37.62 -10.07 -23.00
N GLY A 762 -38.81 -10.67 -23.06
CA GLY A 762 -39.74 -10.55 -24.17
C GLY A 762 -40.86 -11.58 -24.09
N TYR A 763 -41.78 -11.55 -25.07
CA TYR A 763 -43.00 -12.37 -25.03
C TYR A 763 -42.77 -13.89 -25.07
N LYS A 764 -41.55 -14.35 -25.37
CA LYS A 764 -41.10 -15.75 -25.30
C LYS A 764 -39.75 -15.94 -24.58
N SER A 765 -39.32 -14.99 -23.74
CA SER A 765 -38.00 -15.04 -23.09
C SER A 765 -37.92 -14.37 -21.71
N ILE A 766 -37.04 -14.90 -20.85
CA ILE A 766 -36.79 -14.42 -19.48
C ILE A 766 -35.27 -14.21 -19.32
N ASN A 767 -34.89 -13.08 -18.72
CA ASN A 767 -33.54 -12.78 -18.28
C ASN A 767 -33.35 -13.27 -16.84
N LEU A 768 -32.28 -14.00 -16.59
CA LEU A 768 -31.83 -14.42 -15.27
C LEU A 768 -30.49 -13.73 -14.99
N SER A 769 -30.35 -13.08 -13.83
CA SER A 769 -29.06 -12.68 -13.26
C SER A 769 -28.92 -13.21 -11.83
N TRP A 770 -27.70 -13.50 -11.38
CA TRP A 770 -27.42 -14.00 -10.04
C TRP A 770 -26.12 -13.45 -9.49
N TYR A 771 -25.99 -13.41 -8.17
CA TYR A 771 -24.77 -12.96 -7.51
C TYR A 771 -23.60 -13.91 -7.80
N LYS A 772 -22.41 -13.34 -8.10
CA LYS A 772 -21.17 -14.10 -8.33
C LYS A 772 -20.78 -14.92 -7.09
N VAL A 773 -20.29 -16.14 -7.29
CA VAL A 773 -19.86 -17.05 -6.22
C VAL A 773 -18.34 -17.16 -6.21
N TYR A 774 -17.70 -16.82 -5.08
CA TYR A 774 -16.27 -16.98 -4.87
C TYR A 774 -15.89 -18.48 -4.96
N GLY A 775 -14.82 -18.80 -5.68
CA GLY A 775 -14.35 -20.18 -5.81
C GLY A 775 -15.29 -21.13 -6.57
N ALA A 776 -16.29 -20.61 -7.29
CA ALA A 776 -17.02 -21.38 -8.30
C ALA A 776 -16.17 -21.55 -9.57
N LYS A 777 -16.34 -22.68 -10.26
CA LYS A 777 -15.89 -22.93 -11.63
C LYS A 777 -17.07 -22.88 -12.64
N GLY A 778 -18.24 -22.40 -12.20
CA GLY A 778 -19.42 -22.24 -13.03
C GLY A 778 -20.74 -22.42 -12.28
N TYR A 779 -21.84 -22.40 -13.03
CA TYR A 779 -23.21 -22.49 -12.52
C TYR A 779 -24.04 -23.49 -13.32
N ALA A 780 -25.08 -24.07 -12.71
CA ALA A 780 -26.13 -24.82 -13.40
C ALA A 780 -27.49 -24.23 -13.10
N ILE A 781 -28.27 -23.99 -14.14
CA ILE A 781 -29.58 -23.35 -14.09
C ILE A 781 -30.65 -24.40 -14.34
N TYR A 782 -31.69 -24.38 -13.53
CA TYR A 782 -32.80 -25.32 -13.57
C TYR A 782 -34.12 -24.57 -13.71
N ARG A 783 -35.07 -25.17 -14.43
CA ARG A 783 -36.39 -24.62 -14.71
C ARG A 783 -37.48 -25.65 -14.46
N SER A 784 -38.61 -25.21 -13.91
CA SER A 784 -39.87 -25.96 -13.89
C SER A 784 -41.04 -25.08 -14.36
N THR A 785 -42.17 -25.72 -14.63
CA THR A 785 -43.46 -25.04 -14.92
C THR A 785 -44.45 -25.14 -13.76
N SER A 786 -44.03 -25.73 -12.63
CA SER A 786 -44.73 -25.74 -11.35
C SER A 786 -43.76 -25.35 -10.25
N LYS A 787 -44.22 -24.62 -9.23
CA LYS A 787 -43.38 -24.15 -8.10
C LYS A 787 -42.71 -25.33 -7.38
N ASN A 788 -43.47 -26.41 -7.16
CA ASN A 788 -43.06 -27.60 -6.42
C ASN A 788 -42.82 -28.82 -7.34
N GLY A 789 -42.87 -28.64 -8.66
CA GLY A 789 -42.66 -29.73 -9.63
C GLY A 789 -41.19 -30.02 -9.93
N THR A 790 -40.93 -31.05 -10.73
CA THR A 790 -39.57 -31.43 -11.13
C THR A 790 -38.86 -30.31 -11.89
N TYR A 791 -37.65 -29.96 -11.44
CA TYR A 791 -36.80 -28.92 -12.04
C TYR A 791 -35.78 -29.55 -13.01
N LYS A 792 -35.95 -29.31 -14.31
CA LYS A 792 -35.01 -29.78 -15.36
C LYS A 792 -33.86 -28.80 -15.51
N LYS A 793 -32.63 -29.30 -15.66
CA LYS A 793 -31.44 -28.47 -15.94
C LYS A 793 -31.57 -27.92 -17.36
N ILE A 794 -31.49 -26.60 -17.53
CA ILE A 794 -31.60 -25.92 -18.84
C ILE A 794 -30.29 -25.30 -19.32
N ALA A 795 -29.32 -25.08 -18.41
CA ALA A 795 -28.00 -24.56 -18.78
C ALA A 795 -26.91 -25.02 -17.81
N THR A 796 -25.69 -25.09 -18.31
CA THR A 796 -24.46 -25.12 -17.50
C THR A 796 -23.55 -24.00 -17.99
N ILE A 797 -23.28 -23.03 -17.13
CA ILE A 797 -22.42 -21.88 -17.40
C ILE A 797 -21.01 -22.26 -16.99
N LYS A 798 -20.09 -22.39 -17.96
CA LYS A 798 -18.70 -22.85 -17.73
C LYS A 798 -17.75 -21.75 -17.25
N ASN A 799 -18.00 -20.48 -17.60
CA ASN A 799 -17.20 -19.36 -17.14
C ASN A 799 -17.75 -18.86 -15.76
N PRO A 800 -16.96 -18.86 -14.68
CA PRO A 800 -17.42 -18.44 -13.35
C PRO A 800 -17.69 -16.93 -13.22
N GLY A 801 -17.18 -16.11 -14.13
CA GLY A 801 -17.48 -14.69 -14.25
C GLY A 801 -18.83 -14.40 -14.92
N THR A 802 -19.41 -15.35 -15.67
CA THR A 802 -20.71 -15.17 -16.31
C THR A 802 -21.84 -15.36 -15.30
N THR A 803 -22.50 -14.26 -14.95
CA THR A 803 -23.58 -14.18 -13.94
C THR A 803 -24.98 -13.98 -14.53
N THR A 804 -25.15 -14.14 -15.85
CA THR A 804 -26.42 -13.94 -16.54
C THR A 804 -26.76 -15.06 -17.53
N TYR A 805 -28.05 -15.25 -17.81
CA TYR A 805 -28.55 -16.20 -18.81
C TYR A 805 -29.91 -15.73 -19.37
N ILE A 806 -30.15 -15.91 -20.68
CA ILE A 806 -31.40 -15.54 -21.34
C ILE A 806 -32.12 -16.82 -21.77
N ASP A 807 -33.15 -17.21 -21.03
CA ASP A 807 -34.01 -18.34 -21.37
C ASP A 807 -34.97 -17.96 -22.50
N LYS A 808 -35.16 -18.84 -23.48
CA LYS A 808 -35.85 -18.59 -24.76
C LYS A 808 -36.85 -19.72 -25.08
N GLY A 809 -37.72 -19.47 -26.07
CA GLY A 809 -38.70 -20.45 -26.53
C GLY A 809 -39.89 -20.65 -25.57
N LEU A 810 -40.11 -19.70 -24.66
CA LEU A 810 -41.09 -19.80 -23.59
C LEU A 810 -42.51 -19.47 -24.08
N THR A 811 -43.53 -20.05 -23.43
CA THR A 811 -44.94 -19.72 -23.68
C THR A 811 -45.30 -18.39 -23.00
N THR A 812 -45.80 -17.43 -23.77
CA THR A 812 -46.26 -16.12 -23.26
C THR A 812 -47.30 -16.29 -22.15
N GLY A 813 -47.14 -15.58 -21.04
CA GLY A 813 -48.06 -15.60 -19.90
C GLY A 813 -47.94 -16.82 -18.97
N ARG A 814 -47.25 -17.89 -19.37
CA ARG A 814 -47.00 -19.04 -18.48
C ARG A 814 -45.91 -18.67 -17.48
N THR A 815 -46.16 -18.88 -16.19
CA THR A 815 -45.14 -18.71 -15.15
C THR A 815 -44.11 -19.84 -15.25
N TYR A 816 -42.83 -19.48 -15.28
CA TYR A 816 -41.70 -20.40 -15.17
C TYR A 816 -40.99 -20.15 -13.85
N TYR A 817 -40.59 -21.24 -13.20
CA TYR A 817 -39.90 -21.24 -11.92
C TYR A 817 -38.46 -21.66 -12.13
N TYR A 818 -37.52 -20.97 -11.48
CA TYR A 818 -36.08 -21.13 -11.67
C TYR A 818 -35.38 -21.40 -10.34
N GLN A 819 -34.37 -22.25 -10.40
CA GLN A 819 -33.39 -22.46 -9.34
C GLN A 819 -31.98 -22.54 -9.95
N LEU A 820 -30.94 -22.13 -9.23
CA LEU A 820 -29.54 -22.28 -9.66
C LEU A 820 -28.67 -22.99 -8.63
N ARG A 821 -27.55 -23.57 -9.08
CA ARG A 821 -26.47 -24.13 -8.26
C ARG A 821 -25.15 -23.56 -8.78
N SER A 822 -24.19 -23.26 -7.91
CA SER A 822 -22.79 -23.13 -8.32
C SER A 822 -22.12 -24.50 -8.32
N TYR A 823 -20.97 -24.66 -8.99
CA TYR A 823 -20.16 -25.87 -8.90
C TYR A 823 -18.66 -25.60 -8.85
N LYS A 824 -17.90 -26.54 -8.28
CA LYS A 824 -16.44 -26.68 -8.45
C LYS A 824 -16.12 -27.98 -9.19
N VAL A 825 -14.87 -28.15 -9.62
CA VAL A 825 -14.32 -29.44 -10.07
C VAL A 825 -13.42 -29.99 -8.95
N SER A 826 -13.52 -31.28 -8.66
CA SER A 826 -12.73 -31.99 -7.63
C SER A 826 -12.55 -33.43 -8.13
N GLY A 827 -11.31 -33.90 -8.35
CA GLY A 827 -11.04 -35.22 -8.93
C GLY A 827 -11.79 -35.45 -10.26
N GLY A 828 -11.68 -34.51 -11.19
CA GLY A 828 -12.42 -34.49 -12.48
C GLY A 828 -13.95 -34.25 -12.37
N LYS A 829 -14.58 -34.51 -11.21
CA LYS A 829 -16.05 -34.51 -11.04
C LYS A 829 -16.58 -33.14 -10.60
N LYS A 830 -17.79 -32.79 -11.07
CA LYS A 830 -18.47 -31.52 -10.71
C LYS A 830 -19.22 -31.65 -9.39
N VAL A 831 -18.76 -30.95 -8.36
CA VAL A 831 -19.40 -30.88 -7.05
C VAL A 831 -20.25 -29.61 -6.98
N TYR A 832 -21.56 -29.77 -6.76
CA TYR A 832 -22.56 -28.68 -6.81
C TYR A 832 -23.01 -28.22 -5.41
N SER A 833 -23.18 -26.91 -5.22
CA SER A 833 -23.83 -26.33 -4.03
C SER A 833 -25.28 -26.82 -3.86
N THR A 834 -25.95 -26.56 -2.74
CA THR A 834 -27.43 -26.63 -2.70
C THR A 834 -28.05 -25.66 -3.72
N ARG A 835 -29.30 -25.92 -4.10
CA ARG A 835 -30.07 -25.04 -5.01
C ARG A 835 -30.43 -23.71 -4.32
N SER A 836 -30.59 -22.67 -5.13
CA SER A 836 -31.10 -21.35 -4.70
C SER A 836 -32.52 -21.41 -4.13
N TYR A 837 -32.98 -20.29 -3.57
CA TYR A 837 -34.41 -20.06 -3.44
C TYR A 837 -35.10 -20.08 -4.82
N ILE A 838 -36.41 -20.36 -4.84
CA ILE A 838 -37.20 -20.36 -6.08
C ILE A 838 -37.49 -18.92 -6.49
N SER A 839 -37.05 -18.54 -7.68
CA SER A 839 -37.51 -17.32 -8.36
C SER A 839 -38.49 -17.70 -9.48
N SER A 840 -39.37 -16.79 -9.88
CA SER A 840 -40.31 -17.06 -10.97
C SER A 840 -40.64 -15.81 -11.77
N CYS A 841 -40.87 -15.97 -13.07
CA CYS A 841 -41.36 -14.91 -13.94
C CYS A 841 -42.24 -15.48 -15.05
N LYS A 842 -43.09 -14.65 -15.63
CA LYS A 842 -43.93 -14.97 -16.80
C LYS A 842 -43.40 -14.18 -18.01
N PRO A 843 -43.16 -14.80 -19.19
CA PRO A 843 -42.78 -14.07 -20.39
C PRO A 843 -43.93 -13.17 -20.82
N ALA A 844 -43.64 -11.89 -21.06
CA ALA A 844 -44.61 -10.88 -21.44
C ALA A 844 -43.99 -9.95 -22.50
N PRO A 845 -44.80 -9.25 -23.32
CA PRO A 845 -44.30 -8.19 -24.20
C PRO A 845 -43.45 -7.18 -23.43
N GLN A 846 -42.40 -6.65 -24.06
CA GLN A 846 -41.60 -5.58 -23.47
C GLN A 846 -42.42 -4.29 -23.30
N ALA A 847 -41.95 -3.37 -22.46
CA ALA A 847 -42.45 -2.01 -22.44
C ALA A 847 -42.23 -1.35 -23.82
N PRO A 848 -43.25 -0.70 -24.42
CA PRO A 848 -43.05 0.17 -25.57
C PRO A 848 -42.15 1.36 -25.19
N LYS A 849 -41.31 1.83 -26.12
CA LYS A 849 -40.64 3.14 -25.98
C LYS A 849 -41.57 4.22 -26.56
N LEU A 850 -41.87 5.28 -25.80
CA LEU A 850 -42.55 6.46 -26.35
C LEU A 850 -41.55 7.26 -27.19
N ASN A 851 -41.74 7.23 -28.51
CA ASN A 851 -40.85 7.90 -29.45
C ASN A 851 -41.17 9.39 -29.52
N GLU A 852 -42.46 9.72 -29.64
CA GLU A 852 -42.96 11.08 -29.85
C GLU A 852 -44.11 11.36 -28.88
N LEU A 853 -44.11 12.57 -28.32
CA LEU A 853 -45.25 13.13 -27.59
C LEU A 853 -45.27 14.64 -27.92
N THR A 854 -46.13 15.03 -28.85
CA THR A 854 -46.15 16.38 -29.47
C THR A 854 -47.57 16.95 -29.50
N LEU A 855 -47.71 18.28 -29.55
CA LEU A 855 -49.00 18.91 -29.79
C LEU A 855 -49.30 18.88 -31.29
N SER A 856 -50.56 18.59 -31.63
CA SER A 856 -51.12 18.62 -32.97
C SER A 856 -52.22 19.69 -32.97
N GLY A 857 -51.77 20.95 -32.90
CA GLY A 857 -52.59 22.09 -32.46
C GLY A 857 -52.75 22.15 -30.93
N SER A 858 -53.10 23.33 -30.41
CA SER A 858 -53.24 23.68 -28.98
C SER A 858 -54.40 22.99 -28.23
N SER A 859 -54.84 21.82 -28.72
CA SER A 859 -55.87 21.01 -28.07
C SER A 859 -55.72 19.50 -28.27
N LYS A 860 -54.65 18.99 -28.93
CA LYS A 860 -54.46 17.54 -29.14
C LYS A 860 -53.02 17.08 -28.89
N ALA A 861 -52.82 16.11 -28.01
CA ALA A 861 -51.55 15.40 -27.88
C ALA A 861 -51.48 14.22 -28.87
N LYS A 862 -50.46 14.20 -29.71
CA LYS A 862 -50.06 13.08 -30.56
C LYS A 862 -49.09 12.20 -29.77
N VAL A 863 -49.51 10.98 -29.43
CA VAL A 863 -48.75 10.00 -28.65
C VAL A 863 -48.29 8.88 -29.59
N THR A 864 -46.97 8.76 -29.86
CA THR A 864 -46.40 7.72 -30.72
C THR A 864 -45.39 6.85 -29.97
N TRP A 865 -45.47 5.53 -30.13
CA TRP A 865 -44.54 4.57 -29.51
C TRP A 865 -43.92 3.60 -30.53
N LYS A 866 -42.79 2.98 -30.18
CA LYS A 866 -42.20 1.90 -30.97
C LYS A 866 -43.04 0.63 -30.86
N SER A 867 -43.21 -0.10 -31.97
CA SER A 867 -43.86 -1.40 -31.99
C SER A 867 -43.09 -2.43 -31.15
N VAL A 868 -43.82 -3.28 -30.42
CA VAL A 868 -43.25 -4.31 -29.55
C VAL A 868 -43.45 -5.69 -30.17
N SER A 869 -42.36 -6.43 -30.35
CA SER A 869 -42.40 -7.78 -30.93
C SER A 869 -43.33 -8.72 -30.13
N GLY A 870 -44.24 -9.37 -30.85
CA GLY A 870 -45.24 -10.27 -30.29
C GLY A 870 -46.47 -9.60 -29.69
N ALA A 871 -46.58 -8.26 -29.66
CA ALA A 871 -47.79 -7.58 -29.23
C ALA A 871 -48.98 -7.90 -30.17
N SER A 872 -50.16 -8.03 -29.58
CA SER A 872 -51.47 -8.01 -30.26
C SER A 872 -52.08 -6.61 -30.25
N GLY A 873 -51.56 -5.68 -29.45
CA GLY A 873 -52.06 -4.32 -29.34
C GLY A 873 -51.47 -3.60 -28.14
N TYR A 874 -51.94 -2.38 -27.89
CA TYR A 874 -51.42 -1.50 -26.85
C TYR A 874 -52.54 -0.85 -26.04
N GLN A 875 -52.21 -0.35 -24.84
CA GLN A 875 -53.07 0.50 -24.05
C GLN A 875 -52.33 1.77 -23.67
N VAL A 876 -52.95 2.92 -23.94
CA VAL A 876 -52.45 4.25 -23.60
C VAL A 876 -53.18 4.75 -22.37
N TYR A 877 -52.41 5.29 -21.43
CA TYR A 877 -52.89 5.84 -20.17
C TYR A 877 -52.43 7.29 -20.02
N ARG A 878 -53.27 8.12 -19.39
CA ARG A 878 -53.03 9.55 -19.11
C ARG A 878 -53.29 9.86 -17.64
N SER A 879 -52.50 10.77 -17.06
CA SER A 879 -52.79 11.43 -15.78
C SER A 879 -52.59 12.94 -15.93
N ASN A 880 -53.23 13.74 -15.07
CA ASN A 880 -53.00 15.18 -14.97
C ASN A 880 -51.93 15.52 -13.91
N ALA A 881 -51.31 14.52 -13.27
CA ALA A 881 -50.19 14.69 -12.35
C ALA A 881 -49.15 13.57 -12.53
N LYS A 882 -47.86 13.89 -12.38
CA LYS A 882 -46.73 12.97 -12.64
C LYS A 882 -46.90 11.62 -11.91
N ASN A 883 -47.27 11.69 -10.63
CA ASN A 883 -47.50 10.56 -9.74
C ASN A 883 -48.99 10.29 -9.46
N GLY A 884 -49.91 10.93 -10.21
CA GLY A 884 -51.35 10.82 -9.99
C GLY A 884 -51.99 9.55 -10.54
N GLU A 885 -53.31 9.46 -10.44
CA GLU A 885 -54.08 8.35 -11.01
C GLU A 885 -53.99 8.36 -12.55
N TYR A 886 -53.61 7.23 -13.16
CA TYR A 886 -53.52 7.09 -14.61
C TYR A 886 -54.75 6.39 -15.18
N LYS A 887 -55.60 7.14 -15.88
CA LYS A 887 -56.81 6.63 -16.54
C LYS A 887 -56.49 6.15 -17.96
N ARG A 888 -57.11 5.04 -18.39
CA ARG A 888 -56.89 4.45 -19.73
C ARG A 888 -57.66 5.25 -20.78
N VAL A 889 -56.95 5.95 -21.67
CA VAL A 889 -57.54 6.77 -22.73
C VAL A 889 -57.68 6.05 -24.07
N ARG A 890 -56.89 5.00 -24.34
CA ARG A 890 -57.02 4.19 -25.57
C ARG A 890 -56.64 2.74 -25.36
N THR A 891 -57.28 1.85 -26.14
CA THR A 891 -56.75 0.52 -26.49
C THR A 891 -56.64 0.45 -28.01
N THR A 892 -55.53 -0.04 -28.55
CA THR A 892 -55.37 -0.31 -30.00
C THR A 892 -55.21 -1.82 -30.23
N THR A 893 -55.74 -2.32 -31.34
CA THR A 893 -56.05 -3.74 -31.58
C THR A 893 -55.14 -4.44 -32.61
N GLY A 894 -54.25 -3.69 -33.26
CA GLY A 894 -53.30 -4.21 -34.26
C GLY A 894 -51.84 -4.05 -33.82
N LYS A 895 -50.98 -4.94 -34.30
CA LYS A 895 -49.52 -4.97 -34.03
C LYS A 895 -48.79 -3.68 -34.46
N THR A 896 -49.29 -3.00 -35.50
CA THR A 896 -48.75 -1.77 -36.10
C THR A 896 -49.46 -0.48 -35.66
N SER A 897 -50.52 -0.56 -34.85
CA SER A 897 -51.29 0.62 -34.41
C SER A 897 -50.56 1.36 -33.28
N THR A 898 -49.56 2.16 -33.64
CA THR A 898 -48.55 2.76 -32.75
C THR A 898 -48.68 4.26 -32.47
N THR A 899 -49.73 4.91 -32.97
CA THR A 899 -50.01 6.34 -32.73
C THR A 899 -51.43 6.52 -32.21
N TYR A 900 -51.63 7.49 -31.33
CA TYR A 900 -52.94 7.90 -30.81
C TYR A 900 -53.00 9.42 -30.62
N TYR A 901 -54.09 10.04 -31.04
CA TYR A 901 -54.37 11.47 -30.82
C TYR A 901 -55.37 11.62 -29.67
N ASN A 902 -55.04 12.43 -28.66
CA ASN A 902 -55.87 12.67 -27.48
C ASN A 902 -56.21 14.14 -27.32
N ASN A 903 -57.50 14.48 -27.22
CA ASN A 903 -57.91 15.84 -26.91
C ASN A 903 -57.49 16.23 -25.48
N LEU A 904 -56.96 17.45 -25.36
CA LEU A 904 -56.58 18.13 -24.13
C LEU A 904 -57.64 19.20 -23.86
N ILE A 905 -58.51 18.94 -22.89
CA ILE A 905 -59.65 19.83 -22.59
C ILE A 905 -59.13 20.99 -21.75
N ASP A 906 -58.61 20.69 -20.57
CA ASP A 906 -58.07 21.66 -19.61
C ASP A 906 -56.66 22.12 -20.00
N ASN A 907 -56.26 23.32 -19.58
CA ASN A 907 -54.88 23.79 -19.71
C ASN A 907 -54.00 23.16 -18.61
N GLY A 908 -52.72 22.93 -18.91
CA GLY A 908 -51.76 22.32 -17.96
C GLY A 908 -51.06 21.07 -18.49
N THR A 909 -50.34 20.38 -17.59
CA THR A 909 -49.40 19.30 -17.94
C THR A 909 -50.03 17.92 -17.82
N TYR A 910 -50.05 17.20 -18.95
CA TYR A 910 -50.57 15.83 -19.07
C TYR A 910 -49.42 14.82 -19.15
N TYR A 911 -49.57 13.69 -18.44
CA TYR A 911 -48.57 12.64 -18.33
C TYR A 911 -49.07 11.35 -18.97
N TYR A 912 -48.31 10.78 -19.92
CA TYR A 912 -48.68 9.60 -20.70
C TYR A 912 -47.75 8.42 -20.46
N LYS A 913 -48.32 7.22 -20.43
CA LYS A 913 -47.59 5.94 -20.48
C LYS A 913 -48.35 4.89 -21.28
N VAL A 914 -47.62 3.98 -21.93
CA VAL A 914 -48.18 2.97 -22.84
C VAL A 914 -47.71 1.59 -22.42
N ARG A 915 -48.57 0.56 -22.47
CA ARG A 915 -48.15 -0.84 -22.33
C ARG A 915 -48.61 -1.68 -23.52
N ALA A 916 -47.77 -2.62 -23.94
CA ALA A 916 -48.14 -3.65 -24.91
C ALA A 916 -48.94 -4.78 -24.23
N TYR A 917 -49.77 -5.48 -25.00
CA TYR A 917 -50.36 -6.76 -24.58
C TYR A 917 -50.28 -7.78 -25.71
N ARG A 918 -50.25 -9.09 -25.39
CA ARG A 918 -50.48 -10.18 -26.34
C ARG A 918 -51.73 -10.95 -25.95
N VAL A 919 -52.55 -11.33 -26.93
CA VAL A 919 -53.65 -12.29 -26.74
C VAL A 919 -53.11 -13.71 -26.84
N VAL A 920 -53.41 -14.53 -25.83
CA VAL A 920 -53.04 -15.95 -25.74
C VAL A 920 -54.30 -16.72 -25.31
N LYS A 921 -54.84 -17.60 -26.17
CA LYS A 921 -56.12 -18.31 -25.95
C LYS A 921 -57.23 -17.36 -25.46
N GLY A 922 -57.48 -16.27 -26.19
CA GLY A 922 -58.45 -15.22 -25.85
C GLY A 922 -58.05 -14.26 -24.71
N LYS A 923 -57.11 -14.62 -23.83
CA LYS A 923 -56.74 -13.82 -22.65
C LYS A 923 -55.58 -12.85 -22.95
N LYS A 924 -55.66 -11.61 -22.44
CA LYS A 924 -54.62 -10.57 -22.63
C LYS A 924 -53.51 -10.68 -21.57
N VAL A 925 -52.29 -10.98 -22.01
CA VAL A 925 -51.05 -10.91 -21.22
C VAL A 925 -50.42 -9.54 -21.41
N TYR A 926 -50.46 -8.70 -20.38
CA TYR A 926 -49.91 -7.35 -20.39
C TYR A 926 -48.40 -7.34 -20.10
N GLY A 927 -47.66 -6.53 -20.86
CA GLY A 927 -46.29 -6.13 -20.55
C GLY A 927 -46.22 -5.01 -19.51
N ALA A 928 -44.99 -4.59 -19.20
CA ALA A 928 -44.75 -3.39 -18.41
C ALA A 928 -45.19 -2.11 -19.15
N TYR A 929 -45.40 -1.03 -18.39
CA TYR A 929 -45.57 0.31 -18.95
C TYR A 929 -44.24 0.85 -19.48
N SER A 930 -44.33 1.72 -20.48
CA SER A 930 -43.27 2.65 -20.86
C SER A 930 -42.91 3.55 -19.69
N GLU A 931 -41.77 4.22 -19.80
CA GLU A 931 -41.51 5.46 -19.07
C GLU A 931 -42.66 6.45 -19.29
N VAL A 932 -42.87 7.32 -18.30
CA VAL A 932 -43.83 8.41 -18.37
C VAL A 932 -43.19 9.56 -19.16
N LYS A 933 -43.90 10.09 -20.16
CA LYS A 933 -43.58 11.38 -20.78
C LYS A 933 -44.69 12.39 -20.50
N SER A 934 -44.33 13.66 -20.40
CA SER A 934 -45.27 14.76 -20.18
C SER A 934 -45.38 15.68 -21.39
N ILE A 935 -46.53 16.35 -21.51
CA ILE A 935 -46.77 17.43 -22.47
C ILE A 935 -47.71 18.45 -21.85
N THR A 936 -47.42 19.73 -22.05
CA THR A 936 -48.26 20.84 -21.60
C THR A 936 -49.14 21.29 -22.76
N LYS A 937 -50.43 21.52 -22.51
CA LYS A 937 -51.35 22.13 -23.48
C LYS A 937 -51.12 23.65 -23.52
#